data_AF-A0ABD1H8N5-F1
#
_entry.id   AF-A0ABD1H8N5-F1
#
_cell.length_a   1.000
_cell.length_b   1.000
_cell.length_c   1.000
_cell.angle_alpha   90.00
_cell.angle_beta   90.00
_cell.angle_gamma   90.00
#
_symmetry.space_group_name_H-M   'P 1'
#
loop_
_entity.id
_entity.type
_entity.pdbx_description
1 polymer ?
#
loop_
_entity_poly.entity_id
_entity_poly.type
_entity_poly.pdbx_seq_one_letter_code
_entity_poly.pdbx_strand_id
1 'polypeptide(L)'
;MSKAILRLIKPLNRPKRRIKPAFNNPITPQVKDLANEVCEILRSEEKQWEESLQNRFFGEDIAPSEVAHLVFDKIRDCELGLKFFGFISHSRFHLDGFAYSSLLKLLARSRVFAEIDSVLLECLHCEEKRPTHEALGFVIRAYAESGSVSKALELYSHLLRNCNTLPQLPACNSLLNGLVNEGELDAAWHVYGEMVRRDEAGETSCLDNYSVSIMVKGLCREGKVEKGRRLIEKSWGRNCIPNIVFYNILIDGYCKRGDLERARELFEELKVKGFFPNHETYGAMIDGFCKRGEFEKVDQMLKEMESSGIEVNTVIYNNVVDGKCKYNFVGEAFETTRKMMEVGCGLDIVTYNSLISSACKDGNVQEAEKLLEEVINRGLVPNKLSFTPLIHAYCRGRNFERASCLLVEMTRSGHKPDLITYGGLVHGLVVAGEVEAALTIRNNMVERGVSPDACIYNVLINGLCKQSRFAEAEQLLQEMLGRNVSPDAYVYATLVDGYIRSGKFDDAEKLFDLITKTGVDPGLVGYNAMIKGYCKLGKIKNAILCINKMTRRNITPDEFTYSTIIDGLVKQNDLLGALAVFGLVIKQKYIPNVVMYTSIISGFCRCRNVSGAERILRGMQSNGVPPNVVTYSVVIGSCCKEGKLAHASSFFEEMMMSKCNPNEVTFHYLVNGLSNNASSVTQRTLDGGSGQHNHMLLDIFGTMVSDGWHPISAAYSSIVACLCLNRMLGTALHLTDKMLNKGFPLDSVSLAALLHGACAVGKSKEWKSIITSKPIDAKLDVALKYMAIFGRYSTHQLTKETSVILHSLLQDSSLTNVLAAS
;
A
#
# COMPACT_ATOMS: atom_id res chain seq x y z
N MET A 1 -20.70 6.12 -50.78
CA MET A 1 -20.25 5.88 -52.18
C MET A 1 -21.44 5.49 -53.04
N SER A 2 -21.57 6.05 -54.25
CA SER A 2 -22.75 5.83 -55.12
C SER A 2 -22.75 4.43 -55.77
N LYS A 3 -23.94 3.86 -55.98
CA LYS A 3 -24.16 2.53 -56.61
C LYS A 3 -23.53 2.38 -58.00
N ALA A 4 -23.13 3.48 -58.64
CA ALA A 4 -22.46 3.48 -59.94
C ALA A 4 -20.99 3.00 -59.86
N ILE A 5 -20.28 3.29 -58.76
CA ILE A 5 -18.86 2.92 -58.59
C ILE A 5 -18.72 1.41 -58.31
N LEU A 6 -19.68 0.81 -57.58
CA LEU A 6 -19.71 -0.62 -57.28
C LEU A 6 -19.84 -1.51 -58.53
N ARG A 7 -20.38 -1.01 -59.64
CA ARG A 7 -20.51 -1.77 -60.89
C ARG A 7 -19.23 -1.80 -61.74
N LEU A 8 -18.28 -0.90 -61.47
CA LEU A 8 -17.01 -0.81 -62.21
C LEU A 8 -15.88 -1.64 -61.59
N ILE A 9 -16.09 -2.19 -60.40
CA ILE A 9 -15.16 -3.13 -59.76
C ILE A 9 -15.46 -4.53 -60.29
N LYS A 10 -14.81 -4.91 -61.39
CA LYS A 10 -14.77 -6.33 -61.80
C LYS A 10 -13.97 -7.12 -60.74
N PRO A 11 -14.50 -8.21 -60.18
CA PRO A 11 -13.71 -9.07 -59.31
C PRO A 11 -12.52 -9.61 -60.12
N LEU A 12 -11.31 -9.44 -59.59
CA LEU A 12 -10.11 -10.09 -60.13
C LEU A 12 -10.38 -11.60 -60.17
N ASN A 13 -10.50 -12.14 -61.38
CA ASN A 13 -10.50 -13.58 -61.63
C ASN A 13 -9.17 -14.14 -61.12
N ARG A 14 -9.12 -14.57 -59.86
CA ARG A 14 -8.07 -15.47 -59.39
C ARG A 14 -8.19 -16.74 -60.23
N PRO A 15 -7.16 -17.16 -60.97
CA PRO A 15 -7.18 -18.48 -61.59
C PRO A 15 -7.30 -19.50 -60.45
N LYS A 16 -8.43 -20.21 -60.38
CA LYS A 16 -8.55 -21.41 -59.57
C LYS A 16 -7.56 -22.43 -60.15
N ARG A 17 -6.30 -22.39 -59.72
CA ARG A 17 -5.42 -23.56 -59.79
C ARG A 17 -6.04 -24.59 -58.85
N ARG A 18 -6.95 -25.41 -59.40
CA ARG A 18 -7.29 -26.71 -58.85
C ARG A 18 -5.99 -27.51 -58.85
N ILE A 19 -5.27 -27.48 -57.73
CA ILE A 19 -4.35 -28.56 -57.41
C ILE A 19 -5.26 -29.78 -57.28
N LYS A 20 -5.24 -30.65 -58.30
CA LYS A 20 -5.82 -31.99 -58.19
C LYS A 20 -5.05 -32.67 -57.06
N PRO A 21 -5.70 -33.16 -55.98
CA PRO A 21 -5.07 -34.17 -55.16
C PRO A 21 -4.81 -35.37 -56.08
N ALA A 22 -3.55 -35.75 -56.25
CA ALA A 22 -3.23 -37.05 -56.82
C ALA A 22 -3.70 -38.11 -55.80
N PHE A 23 -4.38 -39.14 -56.30
CA PHE A 23 -5.07 -40.22 -55.59
C PHE A 23 -6.50 -39.92 -55.12
N ASN A 24 -7.44 -40.00 -56.08
CA ASN A 24 -8.84 -40.32 -55.82
C ASN A 24 -8.93 -41.83 -55.52
N ASN A 25 -9.15 -42.23 -54.26
CA ASN A 25 -9.96 -43.42 -54.02
C ASN A 25 -11.43 -42.98 -54.16
N PRO A 26 -12.21 -43.54 -55.11
CA PRO A 26 -13.60 -43.14 -55.28
C PRO A 26 -14.40 -43.56 -54.05
N ILE A 27 -14.89 -42.60 -53.26
CA ILE A 27 -15.84 -42.87 -52.17
C ILE A 27 -17.09 -43.48 -52.80
N THR A 28 -17.29 -44.78 -52.62
CA THR A 28 -18.46 -45.51 -53.11
C THR A 28 -19.71 -45.11 -52.31
N PRO A 29 -20.93 -45.16 -52.91
CA PRO A 29 -22.18 -44.89 -52.18
C PRO A 29 -22.33 -45.76 -50.93
N GLN A 30 -21.91 -47.02 -51.01
CA GLN A 30 -21.91 -48.00 -49.92
C GLN A 30 -21.14 -47.51 -48.68
N VAL A 31 -19.94 -46.92 -48.85
CA VAL A 31 -19.14 -46.38 -47.74
C VAL A 31 -19.82 -45.18 -47.07
N LYS A 32 -20.59 -44.38 -47.82
CA LYS A 32 -21.33 -43.24 -47.26
C LYS A 32 -22.58 -43.67 -46.48
N ASP A 33 -23.27 -44.70 -46.96
CA ASP A 33 -24.45 -45.26 -46.31
C ASP A 33 -24.05 -45.98 -45.02
N LEU A 34 -22.96 -46.78 -45.06
CA LEU A 34 -22.37 -47.39 -43.87
C LEU A 34 -21.93 -46.33 -42.84
N ALA A 35 -21.32 -45.22 -43.26
CA ALA A 35 -20.99 -44.12 -42.36
C ALA A 35 -22.22 -43.46 -41.70
N ASN A 36 -23.36 -43.39 -42.41
CA ASN A 36 -24.61 -42.86 -41.84
C ASN A 36 -25.17 -43.80 -40.78
N GLU A 37 -25.19 -45.09 -41.06
CA GLU A 37 -25.71 -46.11 -40.15
C GLU A 37 -24.85 -46.24 -38.89
N VAL A 38 -23.52 -46.17 -39.02
CA VAL A 38 -22.60 -46.09 -37.87
C VAL A 38 -22.90 -44.85 -37.01
N CYS A 39 -23.20 -43.70 -37.62
CA CYS A 39 -23.60 -42.50 -36.87
C CYS A 39 -24.95 -42.68 -36.16
N GLU A 40 -25.92 -43.38 -36.75
CA GLU A 40 -27.21 -43.66 -36.11
C GLU A 40 -27.06 -44.65 -34.94
N ILE A 41 -26.26 -45.70 -35.10
CA ILE A 41 -25.95 -46.66 -34.02
C ILE A 41 -25.26 -45.95 -32.86
N LEU A 42 -24.27 -45.08 -33.12
CA LEU A 42 -23.59 -44.31 -32.08
C LEU A 42 -24.52 -43.30 -31.38
N ARG A 43 -25.56 -42.80 -32.05
CA ARG A 43 -26.56 -41.91 -31.45
C ARG A 43 -27.64 -42.65 -30.66
N SER A 44 -27.86 -43.93 -30.95
CA SER A 44 -28.80 -44.75 -30.19
C SER A 44 -28.26 -44.98 -28.77
N GLU A 45 -29.10 -44.79 -27.75
CA GLU A 45 -28.74 -45.05 -26.33
C GLU A 45 -28.69 -46.56 -25.99
N GLU A 46 -28.44 -47.42 -26.98
CA GLU A 46 -28.40 -48.87 -26.77
C GLU A 46 -27.14 -49.27 -25.98
N LYS A 47 -27.33 -50.03 -24.90
CA LYS A 47 -26.23 -50.53 -24.04
C LYS A 47 -25.27 -51.49 -24.76
N GLN A 48 -25.66 -52.03 -25.92
CA GLN A 48 -24.89 -53.00 -26.73
C GLN A 48 -24.38 -52.43 -28.05
N TRP A 49 -24.14 -51.12 -28.12
CA TRP A 49 -23.66 -50.44 -29.33
C TRP A 49 -22.36 -51.03 -29.91
N GLU A 50 -21.45 -51.56 -29.08
CA GLU A 50 -20.20 -52.21 -29.53
C GLU A 50 -20.45 -53.52 -30.28
N GLU A 51 -21.37 -54.36 -29.79
CA GLU A 51 -21.77 -55.62 -30.44
C GLU A 51 -22.54 -55.36 -31.74
N SER A 52 -23.39 -54.34 -31.76
CA SER A 52 -24.10 -53.88 -32.97
C SER A 52 -23.13 -53.36 -34.04
N LEU A 53 -22.08 -52.62 -33.66
CA LEU A 53 -21.03 -52.21 -34.60
C LEU A 53 -20.20 -53.41 -35.09
N GLN A 54 -19.77 -54.31 -34.20
CA GLN A 54 -19.02 -55.52 -34.59
C GLN A 54 -19.80 -56.39 -35.57
N ASN A 55 -21.08 -56.66 -35.30
CA ASN A 55 -21.93 -57.48 -36.16
C ASN A 55 -22.13 -56.87 -37.56
N ARG A 56 -22.16 -55.53 -37.67
CA ARG A 56 -22.31 -54.85 -38.96
C ARG A 56 -21.03 -54.86 -39.78
N PHE A 57 -19.87 -54.68 -39.15
CA PHE A 57 -18.58 -54.79 -39.86
C PHE A 57 -18.17 -56.24 -40.15
N PHE A 58 -18.73 -57.24 -39.47
CA PHE A 58 -18.47 -58.66 -39.76
C PHE A 58 -19.12 -59.14 -41.08
N GLY A 59 -20.08 -58.38 -41.63
CA GLY A 59 -20.84 -58.73 -42.84
C GLY A 59 -20.38 -58.04 -44.14
N GLU A 60 -19.47 -57.07 -44.07
CA GLU A 60 -19.01 -56.29 -45.23
C GLU A 60 -17.47 -56.27 -45.33
N ASP A 61 -16.89 -56.33 -46.54
CA ASP A 61 -15.43 -56.29 -46.80
C ASP A 61 -14.77 -54.92 -46.51
N ILE A 62 -15.44 -54.02 -45.78
CA ILE A 62 -15.00 -52.64 -45.52
C ILE A 62 -14.51 -52.53 -44.07
N ALA A 63 -13.25 -52.17 -43.88
CA ALA A 63 -12.69 -52.00 -42.54
C ALA A 63 -13.23 -50.72 -41.85
N PRO A 64 -13.43 -50.74 -40.51
CA PRO A 64 -13.86 -49.56 -39.75
C PRO A 64 -12.97 -48.32 -39.95
N SER A 65 -11.67 -48.53 -40.23
CA SER A 65 -10.69 -47.48 -40.53
C SER A 65 -11.01 -46.69 -41.81
N GLU A 66 -11.61 -47.34 -42.82
CA GLU A 66 -11.95 -46.70 -44.12
C GLU A 66 -13.16 -45.77 -44.01
N VAL A 67 -14.04 -46.03 -43.02
CA VAL A 67 -15.26 -45.26 -42.74
C VAL A 67 -15.00 -44.14 -41.72
N ALA A 68 -13.89 -44.21 -40.99
CA ALA A 68 -13.63 -43.38 -39.81
C ALA A 68 -13.56 -41.88 -40.09
N HIS A 69 -12.88 -41.46 -41.17
CA HIS A 69 -12.85 -40.05 -41.59
C HIS A 69 -14.27 -39.49 -41.81
N LEU A 70 -15.16 -40.26 -42.45
CA LEU A 70 -16.54 -39.82 -42.74
C LEU A 70 -17.44 -39.78 -41.51
N VAL A 71 -17.19 -40.67 -40.54
CA VAL A 71 -17.92 -40.71 -39.27
C VAL A 71 -17.51 -39.54 -38.38
N PHE A 72 -16.21 -39.27 -38.22
CA PHE A 72 -15.73 -38.13 -37.43
C PHE A 72 -16.14 -36.77 -38.02
N ASP A 73 -16.24 -36.65 -39.34
CA ASP A 73 -16.74 -35.42 -39.99
C ASP A 73 -18.25 -35.19 -39.78
N LYS A 74 -19.05 -36.26 -39.63
CA LYS A 74 -20.51 -36.19 -39.44
C LYS A 74 -20.94 -36.04 -37.98
N ILE A 75 -20.15 -36.55 -37.05
CA ILE A 75 -20.44 -36.46 -35.62
C ILE A 75 -20.11 -35.05 -35.11
N ARG A 76 -21.01 -34.48 -34.30
CA ARG A 76 -20.79 -33.20 -33.59
C ARG A 76 -20.49 -33.37 -32.11
N ASP A 77 -20.85 -34.52 -31.55
CA ASP A 77 -20.64 -34.85 -30.15
C ASP A 77 -19.26 -35.52 -29.96
N CYS A 78 -18.44 -34.94 -29.10
CA CYS A 78 -17.08 -35.44 -28.84
C CYS A 78 -17.07 -36.78 -28.10
N GLU A 79 -18.05 -37.07 -27.25
CA GLU A 79 -18.09 -38.33 -26.51
C GLU A 79 -18.37 -39.52 -27.45
N LEU A 80 -19.26 -39.32 -28.43
CA LEU A 80 -19.54 -40.32 -29.46
C LEU A 80 -18.34 -40.54 -30.39
N GLY A 81 -17.62 -39.47 -30.72
CA GLY A 81 -16.36 -39.55 -31.47
C GLY A 81 -15.28 -40.33 -30.72
N LEU A 82 -15.12 -40.09 -29.41
CA LEU A 82 -14.15 -40.80 -28.57
C LEU A 82 -14.54 -42.26 -28.33
N LYS A 83 -15.84 -42.58 -28.19
CA LYS A 83 -16.34 -43.96 -28.12
C LYS A 83 -15.98 -44.74 -29.38
N PHE A 84 -16.21 -44.15 -30.55
CA PHE A 84 -15.88 -44.77 -31.83
C PHE A 84 -14.36 -44.90 -32.05
N PHE A 85 -13.57 -43.91 -31.63
CA PHE A 85 -12.11 -44.00 -31.61
C PHE A 85 -11.62 -45.13 -30.70
N GLY A 86 -12.17 -45.21 -29.48
CA GLY A 86 -11.91 -46.31 -28.55
C GLY A 86 -12.22 -47.67 -29.17
N PHE A 87 -13.38 -47.82 -29.81
CA PHE A 87 -13.77 -49.05 -30.50
C PHE A 87 -12.76 -49.50 -31.57
N ILE A 88 -12.30 -48.57 -32.42
CA ILE A 88 -11.31 -48.87 -33.47
C ILE A 88 -9.96 -49.27 -32.86
N SER A 89 -9.50 -48.55 -31.83
CA SER A 89 -8.24 -48.82 -31.15
C SER A 89 -8.25 -50.17 -30.40
N HIS A 90 -9.36 -50.54 -29.76
CA HIS A 90 -9.51 -51.85 -29.11
C HIS A 90 -9.62 -53.01 -30.12
N SER A 91 -10.15 -52.74 -31.32
CA SER A 91 -10.31 -53.72 -32.39
C SER A 91 -9.05 -53.93 -33.24
N ARG A 92 -7.90 -53.34 -32.86
CA ARG A 92 -6.58 -53.42 -33.53
C ARG A 92 -6.54 -52.90 -34.97
N PHE A 93 -7.52 -52.10 -35.39
CA PHE A 93 -7.47 -51.44 -36.70
C PHE A 93 -6.67 -50.14 -36.61
N HIS A 94 -5.88 -49.83 -37.64
CA HIS A 94 -5.08 -48.60 -37.68
C HIS A 94 -5.82 -47.50 -38.43
N LEU A 95 -5.95 -46.33 -37.78
CA LEU A 95 -6.48 -45.12 -38.41
C LEU A 95 -5.43 -44.54 -39.37
N ASP A 96 -5.91 -44.08 -40.52
CA ASP A 96 -5.08 -43.34 -41.48
C ASP A 96 -4.94 -41.87 -41.06
N GLY A 97 -3.97 -41.16 -41.66
CA GLY A 97 -3.74 -39.75 -41.37
C GLY A 97 -4.97 -38.85 -41.61
N PHE A 98 -5.90 -39.26 -42.47
CA PHE A 98 -7.15 -38.53 -42.72
C PHE A 98 -8.17 -38.71 -41.59
N ALA A 99 -8.35 -39.91 -41.06
CA ALA A 99 -9.24 -40.15 -39.94
C ALA A 99 -8.72 -39.49 -38.65
N TYR A 100 -7.40 -39.51 -38.38
CA TYR A 100 -6.80 -38.72 -37.30
C TYR A 100 -7.02 -37.22 -37.50
N SER A 101 -6.98 -36.72 -38.74
CA SER A 101 -7.25 -35.31 -39.04
C SER A 101 -8.68 -34.89 -38.71
N SER A 102 -9.67 -35.72 -39.05
CA SER A 102 -11.08 -35.45 -38.75
C SER A 102 -11.37 -35.55 -37.25
N LEU A 103 -10.77 -36.52 -36.55
CA LEU A 103 -10.88 -36.63 -35.10
C LEU A 103 -10.27 -35.43 -34.38
N LEU A 104 -9.05 -34.99 -34.76
CA LEU A 104 -8.42 -33.80 -34.19
C LEU A 104 -9.24 -32.53 -34.45
N LYS A 105 -9.86 -32.40 -35.63
CA LYS A 105 -10.79 -31.29 -35.94
C LYS A 105 -12.04 -31.33 -35.04
N LEU A 106 -12.58 -32.52 -34.74
CA LEU A 106 -13.72 -32.70 -33.84
C LEU A 106 -13.35 -32.33 -32.39
N LEU A 107 -12.23 -32.86 -31.88
CA LEU A 107 -11.75 -32.59 -30.52
C LEU A 107 -11.37 -31.12 -30.30
N ALA A 108 -10.75 -30.49 -31.30
CA ALA A 108 -10.42 -29.07 -31.26
C ALA A 108 -11.68 -28.18 -31.18
N ARG A 109 -12.79 -28.59 -31.81
CA ARG A 109 -14.08 -27.88 -31.73
C ARG A 109 -14.72 -28.01 -30.35
N SER A 110 -14.60 -29.19 -29.72
CA SER A 110 -15.15 -29.44 -28.38
C SER A 110 -14.22 -29.02 -27.23
N ARG A 111 -12.98 -28.59 -27.52
CA ARG A 111 -11.98 -28.09 -26.55
C ARG A 111 -11.57 -29.13 -25.49
N VAL A 112 -11.48 -30.38 -25.90
CA VAL A 112 -11.15 -31.52 -25.02
C VAL A 112 -9.64 -31.80 -25.08
N PHE A 113 -8.85 -31.00 -24.35
CA PHE A 113 -7.40 -30.87 -24.56
C PHE A 113 -6.55 -32.07 -24.12
N ALA A 114 -6.97 -32.85 -23.12
CA ALA A 114 -6.19 -34.00 -22.65
C ALA A 114 -6.17 -35.14 -23.69
N GLU A 115 -7.28 -35.30 -24.40
CA GLU A 115 -7.50 -36.28 -25.45
C GLU A 115 -6.85 -35.82 -26.76
N ILE A 116 -6.78 -34.50 -27.00
CA ILE A 116 -5.95 -33.97 -28.10
C ILE A 116 -4.47 -34.30 -27.83
N ASP A 117 -3.99 -34.08 -26.61
CA ASP A 117 -2.59 -34.38 -26.25
C ASP A 117 -2.26 -35.87 -26.44
N SER A 118 -3.16 -36.77 -26.04
CA SER A 118 -2.96 -38.22 -26.19
C SER A 118 -2.97 -38.66 -27.65
N VAL A 119 -3.89 -38.14 -28.47
CA VAL A 119 -3.96 -38.43 -29.90
C VAL A 119 -2.75 -37.84 -30.64
N LEU A 120 -2.28 -36.66 -30.27
CA LEU A 120 -1.07 -36.05 -30.84
C LEU A 120 0.18 -36.86 -30.52
N LEU A 121 0.31 -37.38 -29.29
CA LEU A 121 1.42 -38.26 -28.91
C LEU A 121 1.44 -39.55 -29.75
N GLU A 122 0.27 -40.11 -30.06
CA GLU A 122 0.15 -41.34 -30.87
C GLU A 122 0.45 -41.10 -32.36
N CYS A 123 -0.02 -39.98 -32.93
CA CYS A 123 0.08 -39.74 -34.37
C CYS A 123 1.39 -39.07 -34.83
N LEU A 124 2.09 -38.32 -33.96
CA LEU A 124 3.31 -37.59 -34.34
C LEU A 124 4.58 -38.48 -34.40
N HIS A 125 4.53 -39.70 -33.85
CA HIS A 125 5.68 -40.62 -33.83
C HIS A 125 5.78 -41.57 -35.04
N CYS A 126 4.78 -41.63 -35.93
CA CYS A 126 4.76 -42.52 -37.10
C CYS A 126 4.52 -41.74 -38.41
N GLU A 127 5.36 -41.94 -39.44
CA GLU A 127 5.25 -41.21 -40.72
C GLU A 127 3.95 -41.52 -41.48
N GLU A 128 3.43 -42.75 -41.40
CA GLU A 128 2.17 -43.16 -42.06
C GLU A 128 0.90 -42.62 -41.37
N LYS A 129 1.03 -42.09 -40.14
CA LYS A 129 -0.10 -41.62 -39.31
C LYS A 129 -0.20 -40.10 -39.21
N ARG A 130 0.63 -39.35 -39.96
CA ARG A 130 0.70 -37.89 -39.81
C ARG A 130 -0.63 -37.22 -40.20
N PRO A 131 -1.23 -36.42 -39.30
CA PRO A 131 -2.42 -35.66 -39.64
C PRO A 131 -2.12 -34.54 -40.64
N THR A 132 -3.15 -34.13 -41.38
CA THR A 132 -3.10 -33.05 -42.36
C THR A 132 -2.74 -31.72 -41.71
N HIS A 133 -2.01 -30.87 -42.45
CA HIS A 133 -1.63 -29.52 -41.99
C HIS A 133 -2.84 -28.67 -41.57
N GLU A 134 -4.00 -28.86 -42.22
CA GLU A 134 -5.23 -28.18 -41.83
C GLU A 134 -5.68 -28.58 -40.42
N ALA A 135 -5.70 -29.88 -40.10
CA ALA A 135 -6.11 -30.36 -38.78
C ALA A 135 -5.20 -29.84 -37.67
N LEU A 136 -3.88 -29.86 -37.90
CA LEU A 136 -2.92 -29.28 -36.96
C LEU A 136 -3.11 -27.77 -36.80
N GLY A 137 -3.47 -27.05 -37.86
CA GLY A 137 -3.86 -25.64 -37.79
C GLY A 137 -5.11 -25.38 -36.92
N PHE A 138 -6.13 -26.24 -37.02
CA PHE A 138 -7.32 -26.16 -36.15
C PHE A 138 -6.97 -26.38 -34.67
N VAL A 139 -6.07 -27.33 -34.39
CA VAL A 139 -5.61 -27.62 -33.04
C VAL A 139 -4.79 -26.46 -32.44
N ILE A 140 -3.85 -25.89 -33.21
CA ILE A 140 -3.08 -24.71 -32.80
C ILE A 140 -4.02 -23.55 -32.45
N ARG A 141 -5.05 -23.32 -33.27
CA ARG A 141 -6.06 -22.29 -33.00
C ARG A 141 -6.80 -22.56 -31.67
N ALA A 142 -7.21 -23.80 -31.43
CA ALA A 142 -7.93 -24.17 -30.21
C ALA A 142 -7.08 -24.00 -28.95
N TYR A 143 -5.80 -24.40 -28.98
CA TYR A 143 -4.86 -24.19 -27.86
C TYR A 143 -4.56 -22.70 -27.63
N ALA A 144 -4.40 -21.92 -28.70
CA ALA A 144 -4.14 -20.49 -28.58
C ALA A 144 -5.35 -19.73 -28.01
N GLU A 145 -6.57 -20.07 -28.43
CA GLU A 145 -7.81 -19.46 -27.91
C GLU A 145 -8.13 -19.86 -26.47
N SER A 146 -7.61 -21.00 -25.98
CA SER A 146 -7.79 -21.44 -24.59
C SER A 146 -6.72 -20.95 -23.62
N GLY A 147 -5.69 -20.24 -24.11
CA GLY A 147 -4.58 -19.75 -23.29
C GLY A 147 -3.51 -20.80 -22.99
N SER A 148 -3.47 -21.91 -23.72
CA SER A 148 -2.36 -22.89 -23.67
C SER A 148 -1.34 -22.59 -24.77
N VAL A 149 -0.75 -21.39 -24.72
CA VAL A 149 0.03 -20.83 -25.84
C VAL A 149 1.37 -21.55 -26.04
N SER A 150 1.98 -22.07 -24.96
CA SER A 150 3.22 -22.86 -25.03
C SER A 150 3.06 -24.11 -25.90
N LYS A 151 2.00 -24.90 -25.67
CA LYS A 151 1.66 -26.08 -26.48
C LYS A 151 1.34 -25.71 -27.92
N ALA A 152 0.63 -24.60 -28.13
CA ALA A 152 0.34 -24.09 -29.47
C ALA A 152 1.62 -23.71 -30.23
N LEU A 153 2.60 -23.11 -29.53
CA LEU A 153 3.90 -22.74 -30.09
C LEU A 153 4.78 -23.97 -30.39
N GLU A 154 4.75 -24.99 -29.54
CA GLU A 154 5.44 -26.26 -29.78
C GLU A 154 4.93 -26.93 -31.06
N LEU A 155 3.60 -27.05 -31.21
CA LEU A 155 2.97 -27.59 -32.42
C LEU A 155 3.24 -26.75 -33.67
N TYR A 156 3.25 -25.42 -33.53
CA TYR A 156 3.67 -24.51 -34.61
C TYR A 156 5.12 -24.77 -35.03
N SER A 157 6.04 -24.89 -34.07
CA SER A 157 7.46 -25.16 -34.35
C SER A 157 7.67 -26.54 -34.98
N HIS A 158 6.88 -27.53 -34.60
CA HIS A 158 6.89 -28.87 -35.19
C HIS A 158 6.45 -28.83 -36.67
N LEU A 159 5.36 -28.11 -36.97
CA LEU A 159 4.91 -27.88 -38.35
C LEU A 159 5.98 -27.17 -39.19
N LEU A 160 6.63 -26.14 -38.62
CA LEU A 160 7.65 -25.38 -39.31
C LEU A 160 8.89 -26.24 -39.63
N ARG A 161 9.36 -27.06 -38.67
CA ARG A 161 10.56 -27.90 -38.81
C ARG A 161 10.35 -29.08 -39.76
N ASN A 162 9.21 -29.77 -39.67
CA ASN A 162 9.01 -31.04 -40.37
C ASN A 162 8.29 -30.88 -41.72
N CYS A 163 7.46 -29.86 -41.86
CA CYS A 163 6.60 -29.70 -43.03
C CYS A 163 6.95 -28.46 -43.87
N ASN A 164 7.74 -27.52 -43.32
CA ASN A 164 8.10 -26.26 -43.96
C ASN A 164 6.88 -25.42 -44.44
N THR A 165 5.71 -25.63 -43.81
CA THR A 165 4.43 -24.99 -44.14
C THR A 165 3.88 -24.22 -42.94
N LEU A 166 3.28 -23.04 -43.18
CA LEU A 166 2.58 -22.28 -42.15
C LEU A 166 1.16 -22.80 -41.92
N PRO A 167 0.63 -22.75 -40.69
CA PRO A 167 -0.80 -22.94 -40.42
C PRO A 167 -1.66 -21.91 -41.15
N GLN A 168 -2.98 -22.16 -41.21
CA GLN A 168 -3.94 -21.19 -41.75
C GLN A 168 -3.86 -19.85 -41.00
N LEU A 169 -4.12 -18.74 -41.71
CA LEU A 169 -4.04 -17.37 -41.19
C LEU A 169 -4.76 -17.17 -39.82
N PRO A 170 -5.98 -17.71 -39.59
CA PRO A 170 -6.64 -17.57 -38.29
C PRO A 170 -5.89 -18.25 -37.15
N ALA A 171 -5.24 -19.39 -37.40
CA ALA A 171 -4.46 -20.10 -36.38
C ALA A 171 -3.19 -19.32 -36.02
N CYS A 172 -2.51 -18.74 -37.01
CA CYS A 172 -1.37 -17.87 -36.78
C CYS A 172 -1.77 -16.59 -36.03
N ASN A 173 -2.90 -15.98 -36.38
CA ASN A 173 -3.41 -14.79 -35.70
C ASN A 173 -3.83 -15.08 -34.24
N SER A 174 -4.50 -16.20 -33.98
CA SER A 174 -4.82 -16.63 -32.61
C SER A 174 -3.55 -16.90 -31.79
N LEU A 175 -2.55 -17.56 -32.37
CA LEU A 175 -1.25 -17.81 -31.72
C LEU A 175 -0.50 -16.50 -31.41
N LEU A 176 -0.39 -15.59 -32.38
CA LEU A 176 0.21 -14.27 -32.18
C LEU A 176 -0.50 -13.49 -31.06
N ASN A 177 -1.84 -13.50 -31.04
CA ASN A 177 -2.62 -12.83 -30.01
C ASN A 177 -2.41 -13.48 -28.63
N GLY A 178 -2.33 -14.81 -28.57
CA GLY A 178 -1.98 -15.55 -27.35
C GLY A 178 -0.62 -15.15 -26.79
N LEU A 179 0.43 -15.19 -27.62
CA LEU A 179 1.80 -14.83 -27.24
C LEU A 179 1.90 -13.38 -26.74
N VAL A 180 1.26 -12.45 -27.44
CA VAL A 180 1.22 -11.02 -27.04
C VAL A 180 0.44 -10.79 -25.74
N ASN A 181 -0.52 -11.64 -25.41
CA ASN A 181 -1.27 -11.54 -24.14
C ASN A 181 -0.50 -12.15 -22.95
N GLU A 182 0.31 -13.19 -23.17
CA GLU A 182 1.21 -13.75 -22.16
C GLU A 182 2.47 -12.91 -21.92
N GLY A 183 2.79 -12.00 -22.84
CA GLY A 183 3.96 -11.11 -22.75
C GLY A 183 5.21 -11.63 -23.46
N GLU A 184 5.10 -12.73 -24.20
CA GLU A 184 6.18 -13.38 -24.96
C GLU A 184 6.38 -12.70 -26.33
N LEU A 185 6.78 -11.42 -26.34
CA LEU A 185 6.87 -10.63 -27.57
C LEU A 185 7.97 -11.15 -28.53
N ASP A 186 9.07 -11.70 -28.01
CA ASP A 186 10.16 -12.22 -28.84
C ASP A 186 9.73 -13.46 -29.63
N ALA A 187 8.96 -14.36 -29.01
CA ALA A 187 8.35 -15.50 -29.69
C ALA A 187 7.30 -15.04 -30.71
N ALA A 188 6.49 -14.03 -30.38
CA ALA A 188 5.54 -13.43 -31.32
C ALA A 188 6.25 -12.81 -32.54
N TRP A 189 7.40 -12.15 -32.34
CA TRP A 189 8.22 -11.61 -33.43
C TRP A 189 8.80 -12.69 -34.33
N HIS A 190 9.18 -13.84 -33.78
CA HIS A 190 9.63 -14.98 -34.58
C HIS A 190 8.51 -15.50 -35.48
N VAL A 191 7.31 -15.72 -34.93
CA VAL A 191 6.14 -16.19 -35.68
C VAL A 191 5.75 -15.16 -36.76
N TYR A 192 5.70 -13.88 -36.41
CA TYR A 192 5.39 -12.80 -37.35
C TYR A 192 6.46 -12.64 -38.44
N GLY A 193 7.75 -12.77 -38.09
CA GLY A 193 8.86 -12.72 -39.04
C GLY A 193 8.81 -13.83 -40.08
N GLU A 194 8.44 -15.05 -39.68
CA GLU A 194 8.22 -16.17 -40.61
C GLU A 194 7.01 -15.92 -41.53
N MET A 195 5.92 -15.35 -41.00
CA MET A 195 4.77 -14.95 -41.81
C MET A 195 5.15 -13.90 -42.87
N VAL A 196 5.98 -12.90 -42.51
CA VAL A 196 6.46 -11.85 -43.44
C VAL A 196 7.35 -12.44 -44.53
N ARG A 197 8.32 -13.32 -44.18
CA ARG A 197 9.23 -13.95 -45.15
C ARG A 197 8.47 -14.74 -46.22
N ARG A 198 7.41 -15.44 -45.84
CA ARG A 198 6.61 -16.28 -46.76
C ARG A 198 5.63 -15.47 -47.61
N ASP A 199 5.10 -14.38 -47.07
CA ASP A 199 4.26 -13.44 -47.84
C ASP A 199 5.10 -12.73 -48.92
N GLU A 200 6.34 -12.33 -48.60
CA GLU A 200 7.29 -11.76 -49.57
C GLU A 200 7.75 -12.76 -50.65
N ALA A 201 7.77 -14.06 -50.33
CA ALA A 201 8.08 -15.13 -51.28
C ALA A 201 6.91 -15.46 -52.24
N GLY A 202 5.73 -14.87 -52.05
CA GLY A 202 4.58 -15.00 -52.96
C GLY A 202 3.84 -16.34 -52.90
N GLU A 203 4.08 -17.17 -51.88
CA GLU A 203 3.53 -18.53 -51.78
C GLU A 203 2.07 -18.55 -51.27
N THR A 204 1.69 -17.64 -50.35
CA THR A 204 0.33 -17.52 -49.77
C THR A 204 0.14 -16.14 -49.11
N SER A 205 -1.08 -15.57 -49.15
CA SER A 205 -1.44 -14.34 -48.42
C SER A 205 -1.47 -14.63 -46.92
N CYS A 206 -0.36 -14.37 -46.24
CA CYS A 206 -0.15 -14.76 -44.84
C CYS A 206 -0.20 -13.57 -43.88
N LEU A 207 -0.45 -12.36 -44.39
CA LEU A 207 -0.58 -11.14 -43.59
C LEU A 207 -1.91 -10.44 -43.86
N ASP A 208 -2.56 -10.00 -42.79
CA ASP A 208 -3.70 -9.10 -42.83
C ASP A 208 -3.53 -7.94 -41.82
N ASN A 209 -4.45 -6.98 -41.88
CA ASN A 209 -4.50 -5.85 -40.94
C ASN A 209 -4.56 -6.31 -39.48
N TYR A 210 -5.11 -7.50 -39.20
CA TYR A 210 -5.26 -8.03 -37.85
C TYR A 210 -3.94 -8.59 -37.30
N SER A 211 -3.15 -9.31 -38.11
CA SER A 211 -1.80 -9.77 -37.75
C SER A 211 -0.91 -8.59 -37.35
N VAL A 212 -0.93 -7.51 -38.14
CA VAL A 212 -0.14 -6.30 -37.87
C VAL A 212 -0.65 -5.60 -36.61
N SER A 213 -1.96 -5.48 -36.42
CA SER A 213 -2.53 -4.79 -35.25
C SER A 213 -2.20 -5.51 -33.94
N ILE A 214 -2.18 -6.85 -33.92
CA ILE A 214 -1.73 -7.65 -32.77
C ILE A 214 -0.28 -7.32 -32.41
N MET A 215 0.62 -7.28 -33.40
CA MET A 215 2.04 -6.97 -33.17
C MET A 215 2.25 -5.54 -32.69
N VAL A 216 1.54 -4.57 -33.29
CA VAL A 216 1.59 -3.17 -32.85
C VAL A 216 1.08 -3.04 -31.41
N LYS A 217 0.00 -3.74 -31.05
CA LYS A 217 -0.53 -3.77 -29.68
C LYS A 217 0.49 -4.35 -28.69
N GLY A 218 1.20 -5.42 -29.05
CA GLY A 218 2.28 -5.98 -28.24
C GLY A 218 3.44 -4.99 -28.04
N LEU A 219 3.88 -4.34 -29.12
CA LEU A 219 4.92 -3.30 -29.04
C LEU A 219 4.50 -2.10 -28.18
N CYS A 220 3.23 -1.68 -28.24
CA CYS A 220 2.69 -0.61 -27.41
C CYS A 220 2.68 -1.00 -25.92
N ARG A 221 2.36 -2.27 -25.58
CA ARG A 221 2.40 -2.76 -24.18
C ARG A 221 3.80 -2.73 -23.58
N GLU A 222 4.84 -3.02 -24.36
CA GLU A 222 6.24 -2.86 -23.94
C GLU A 222 6.77 -1.42 -23.97
N GLY A 223 5.92 -0.44 -24.33
CA GLY A 223 6.31 0.96 -24.46
C GLY A 223 7.11 1.31 -25.73
N LYS A 224 7.31 0.34 -26.65
CA LYS A 224 8.03 0.51 -27.93
C LYS A 224 7.11 1.06 -29.04
N VAL A 225 6.30 2.08 -28.73
CA VAL A 225 5.25 2.64 -29.63
C VAL A 225 5.81 3.10 -30.99
N GLU A 226 7.00 3.71 -31.02
CA GLU A 226 7.66 4.15 -32.26
C GLU A 226 8.09 3.01 -33.19
N LYS A 227 8.34 1.81 -32.64
CA LYS A 227 8.56 0.63 -33.47
C LYS A 227 7.24 0.14 -34.07
N GLY A 228 6.15 0.25 -33.32
CA GLY A 228 4.79 -0.03 -33.78
C GLY A 228 4.36 0.89 -34.94
N ARG A 229 4.59 2.21 -34.82
CA ARG A 229 4.31 3.18 -35.90
C ARG A 229 5.09 2.85 -37.18
N ARG A 230 6.39 2.60 -37.07
CA ARG A 230 7.23 2.20 -38.21
C ARG A 230 6.80 0.87 -38.84
N LEU A 231 6.25 -0.05 -38.05
CA LEU A 231 5.71 -1.32 -38.58
C LEU A 231 4.47 -1.09 -39.45
N ILE A 232 3.59 -0.16 -39.06
CA ILE A 232 2.42 0.22 -39.86
C ILE A 232 2.86 0.88 -41.17
N GLU A 233 3.83 1.78 -41.12
CA GLU A 233 4.37 2.44 -42.32
C GLU A 233 5.02 1.44 -43.29
N LYS A 234 5.79 0.47 -42.76
CA LYS A 234 6.42 -0.59 -43.58
C LYS A 234 5.44 -1.60 -44.17
N SER A 235 4.32 -1.85 -43.49
CA SER A 235 3.28 -2.77 -43.95
C SER A 235 2.28 -2.11 -44.90
N TRP A 236 2.33 -0.78 -45.07
CA TRP A 236 1.49 -0.05 -46.02
C TRP A 236 1.67 -0.60 -47.44
N GLY A 237 0.56 -1.03 -48.05
CA GLY A 237 0.54 -1.53 -49.44
C GLY A 237 0.90 -3.01 -49.59
N ARG A 238 1.25 -3.71 -48.50
CA ARG A 238 1.49 -5.18 -48.47
C ARG A 238 0.27 -5.90 -47.89
N ASN A 239 -0.85 -5.91 -48.63
CA ASN A 239 -2.18 -6.39 -48.17
C ASN A 239 -2.73 -5.74 -46.88
N CYS A 240 -2.02 -4.75 -46.33
CA CYS A 240 -2.42 -3.98 -45.15
C CYS A 240 -2.71 -2.53 -45.54
N ILE A 241 -3.89 -2.06 -45.15
CA ILE A 241 -4.35 -0.68 -45.38
C ILE A 241 -4.64 -0.09 -44.00
N PRO A 242 -3.97 1.00 -43.61
CA PRO A 242 -4.23 1.60 -42.32
C PRO A 242 -5.69 2.03 -42.15
N ASN A 243 -6.32 1.53 -41.11
CA ASN A 243 -7.68 1.85 -40.68
C ASN A 243 -7.66 2.45 -39.27
N ILE A 244 -8.84 2.83 -38.77
CA ILE A 244 -9.00 3.45 -37.44
C ILE A 244 -8.41 2.61 -36.29
N VAL A 245 -8.35 1.29 -36.43
CA VAL A 245 -7.83 0.37 -35.40
C VAL A 245 -6.35 0.64 -35.12
N PHE A 246 -5.54 0.93 -36.14
CA PHE A 246 -4.12 1.27 -35.92
C PHE A 246 -3.95 2.58 -35.16
N TYR A 247 -4.77 3.59 -35.48
CA TYR A 247 -4.77 4.85 -34.75
C TYR A 247 -5.19 4.65 -33.29
N ASN A 248 -6.26 3.88 -33.03
CA ASN A 248 -6.70 3.55 -31.67
C ASN A 248 -5.60 2.87 -30.84
N ILE A 249 -4.90 1.89 -31.43
CA ILE A 249 -3.80 1.17 -30.75
C ILE A 249 -2.59 2.09 -30.49
N LEU A 250 -2.25 2.95 -31.45
CA LEU A 250 -1.15 3.90 -31.26
C LEU A 250 -1.50 4.95 -30.21
N ILE A 251 -2.71 5.53 -30.27
CA ILE A 251 -3.21 6.50 -29.28
C ILE A 251 -3.20 5.88 -27.88
N ASP A 252 -3.79 4.68 -27.69
CA ASP A 252 -3.74 3.95 -26.41
C ASP A 252 -2.30 3.68 -25.95
N GLY A 253 -1.41 3.30 -26.88
CA GLY A 253 0.02 3.09 -26.61
C GLY A 253 0.74 4.36 -26.14
N TYR A 254 0.54 5.49 -26.81
CA TYR A 254 1.10 6.79 -26.41
C TYR A 254 0.51 7.27 -25.08
N CYS A 255 -0.80 7.09 -24.85
CA CYS A 255 -1.45 7.38 -23.57
C CYS A 255 -0.86 6.55 -22.41
N LYS A 256 -0.66 5.24 -22.62
CA LYS A 256 -0.05 4.33 -21.61
C LYS A 256 1.40 4.63 -21.31
N ARG A 257 2.17 5.05 -22.33
CA ARG A 257 3.55 5.54 -22.17
C ARG A 257 3.60 6.91 -21.49
N GLY A 258 2.47 7.61 -21.43
CA GLY A 258 2.36 8.94 -20.86
C GLY A 258 2.88 10.04 -21.79
N ASP A 259 2.75 9.89 -23.12
CA ASP A 259 3.09 10.91 -24.13
C ASP A 259 1.80 11.40 -24.82
N LEU A 260 1.03 12.26 -24.13
CA LEU A 260 -0.29 12.71 -24.60
C LEU A 260 -0.22 13.71 -25.76
N GLU A 261 0.89 14.43 -25.93
CA GLU A 261 1.02 15.38 -27.04
C GLU A 261 1.00 14.65 -28.38
N ARG A 262 1.80 13.57 -28.50
CA ARG A 262 1.78 12.72 -29.70
C ARG A 262 0.47 11.97 -29.88
N ALA A 263 -0.17 11.54 -28.78
CA ALA A 263 -1.49 10.94 -28.84
C ALA A 263 -2.52 11.91 -29.42
N ARG A 264 -2.47 13.19 -29.01
CA ARG A 264 -3.34 14.26 -29.50
C ARG A 264 -3.04 14.63 -30.95
N GLU A 265 -1.78 14.70 -31.34
CA GLU A 265 -1.38 14.90 -32.75
C GLU A 265 -1.97 13.82 -33.64
N LEU A 266 -1.90 12.55 -33.21
CA LEU A 266 -2.50 11.43 -33.95
C LEU A 266 -4.03 11.46 -33.96
N PHE A 267 -4.65 11.94 -32.88
CA PHE A 267 -6.10 12.13 -32.81
C PHE A 267 -6.58 13.19 -33.80
N GLU A 268 -5.87 14.32 -33.91
CA GLU A 268 -6.17 15.36 -34.89
C GLU A 268 -5.83 14.92 -36.33
N GLU A 269 -4.71 14.21 -36.51
CA GLU A 269 -4.34 13.61 -37.81
C GLU A 269 -5.44 12.66 -38.32
N LEU A 270 -6.02 11.84 -37.43
CA LEU A 270 -7.13 10.95 -37.72
C LEU A 270 -8.33 11.74 -38.28
N LYS A 271 -8.69 12.86 -37.65
CA LYS A 271 -9.80 13.74 -38.11
C LYS A 271 -9.50 14.39 -39.44
N VAL A 272 -8.30 14.95 -39.62
CA VAL A 272 -7.86 15.60 -40.86
C VAL A 272 -7.83 14.60 -42.03
N LYS A 273 -7.49 13.34 -41.78
CA LYS A 273 -7.53 12.26 -42.77
C LYS A 273 -8.94 11.74 -43.07
N GLY A 274 -9.98 12.27 -42.42
CA GLY A 274 -11.38 11.96 -42.69
C GLY A 274 -11.88 10.67 -42.02
N PHE A 275 -11.16 10.14 -41.03
CA PHE A 275 -11.68 9.07 -40.19
C PHE A 275 -12.56 9.66 -39.08
N PHE A 276 -13.63 8.94 -38.71
CA PHE A 276 -14.51 9.33 -37.62
C PHE A 276 -14.06 8.66 -36.33
N PRO A 277 -13.63 9.41 -35.28
CA PRO A 277 -13.30 8.83 -33.99
C PRO A 277 -14.48 8.00 -33.45
N ASN A 278 -14.21 6.83 -32.88
CA ASN A 278 -15.22 5.96 -32.28
C ASN A 278 -15.09 5.92 -30.75
N HIS A 279 -15.95 5.16 -30.06
CA HIS A 279 -15.90 5.04 -28.59
C HIS A 279 -14.51 4.59 -28.07
N GLU A 280 -13.80 3.74 -28.81
CA GLU A 280 -12.44 3.31 -28.42
C GLU A 280 -11.42 4.45 -28.57
N THR A 281 -11.51 5.27 -29.62
CA THR A 281 -10.63 6.43 -29.82
C THR A 281 -10.81 7.44 -28.69
N TYR A 282 -12.06 7.83 -28.39
CA TYR A 282 -12.36 8.74 -27.29
C TYR A 282 -12.00 8.14 -25.94
N GLY A 283 -12.31 6.86 -25.70
CA GLY A 283 -12.00 6.17 -24.45
C GLY A 283 -10.50 6.10 -24.16
N ALA A 284 -9.66 5.85 -25.18
CA ALA A 284 -8.20 5.84 -25.01
C ALA A 284 -7.63 7.22 -24.69
N MET A 285 -8.15 8.28 -25.33
CA MET A 285 -7.75 9.66 -25.03
C MET A 285 -8.22 10.10 -23.64
N ILE A 286 -9.47 9.82 -23.28
CA ILE A 286 -10.04 10.13 -21.97
C ILE A 286 -9.28 9.41 -20.85
N ASP A 287 -9.02 8.11 -20.97
CA ASP A 287 -8.19 7.37 -20.01
C ASP A 287 -6.79 7.97 -19.88
N GLY A 288 -6.19 8.38 -21.00
CA GLY A 288 -4.91 9.09 -21.02
C GLY A 288 -4.93 10.40 -20.23
N PHE A 289 -5.92 11.27 -20.47
CA PHE A 289 -6.08 12.52 -19.74
C PHE A 289 -6.44 12.30 -18.26
N CYS A 290 -7.30 11.33 -17.95
CA CYS A 290 -7.63 10.92 -16.58
C CYS A 290 -6.38 10.47 -15.82
N LYS A 291 -5.47 9.72 -16.43
CA LYS A 291 -4.20 9.31 -15.81
C LYS A 291 -3.25 10.46 -15.51
N ARG A 292 -3.34 11.58 -16.22
CA ARG A 292 -2.55 12.81 -15.97
C ARG A 292 -3.27 13.84 -15.09
N GLY A 293 -4.54 13.61 -14.74
CA GLY A 293 -5.34 14.52 -13.93
C GLY A 293 -5.82 15.77 -14.69
N GLU A 294 -5.80 15.76 -16.03
CA GLU A 294 -6.23 16.89 -16.86
C GLU A 294 -7.75 16.84 -17.12
N PHE A 295 -8.56 16.99 -16.07
CA PHE A 295 -10.02 16.79 -16.13
C PHE A 295 -10.78 17.83 -16.96
N GLU A 296 -10.27 19.06 -17.12
CA GLU A 296 -10.87 20.06 -18.02
C GLU A 296 -10.90 19.58 -19.47
N LYS A 297 -9.82 18.93 -19.92
CA LYS A 297 -9.73 18.35 -21.27
C LYS A 297 -10.63 17.13 -21.40
N VAL A 298 -10.80 16.34 -20.33
CA VAL A 298 -11.76 15.23 -20.29
C VAL A 298 -13.18 15.75 -20.52
N ASP A 299 -13.59 16.80 -19.82
CA ASP A 299 -14.91 17.41 -19.99
C ASP A 299 -15.10 18.01 -21.40
N GLN A 300 -14.04 18.59 -21.99
CA GLN A 300 -14.06 19.05 -23.38
C GLN A 300 -14.28 17.89 -24.36
N MET A 301 -13.60 16.75 -24.15
CA MET A 301 -13.74 15.58 -25.02
C MET A 301 -15.11 14.90 -24.87
N LEU A 302 -15.69 14.87 -23.66
CA LEU A 302 -17.05 14.35 -23.46
C LEU A 302 -18.08 15.20 -24.22
N LYS A 303 -17.96 16.53 -24.18
CA LYS A 303 -18.81 17.44 -24.97
C LYS A 303 -18.59 17.28 -26.48
N GLU A 304 -17.35 17.08 -26.92
CA GLU A 304 -17.03 16.83 -28.33
C GLU A 304 -17.68 15.52 -28.81
N MET A 305 -17.63 14.48 -27.98
CA MET A 305 -18.24 13.18 -28.25
C MET A 305 -19.78 13.28 -28.38
N GLU A 306 -20.43 13.99 -27.46
CA GLU A 306 -21.88 14.28 -27.50
C GLU A 306 -22.29 15.09 -28.75
N SER A 307 -21.55 16.16 -29.06
CA SER A 307 -21.83 17.00 -30.24
C SER A 307 -21.54 16.30 -31.57
N SER A 308 -20.69 15.27 -31.56
CA SER A 308 -20.46 14.37 -32.69
C SER A 308 -21.56 13.30 -32.85
N GLY A 309 -22.56 13.28 -31.96
CA GLY A 309 -23.66 12.32 -31.97
C GLY A 309 -23.29 10.92 -31.47
N ILE A 310 -22.20 10.81 -30.69
CA ILE A 310 -21.74 9.55 -30.11
C ILE A 310 -22.15 9.52 -28.64
N GLU A 311 -23.01 8.58 -28.24
CA GLU A 311 -23.44 8.45 -26.85
C GLU A 311 -22.29 8.01 -25.94
N VAL A 312 -22.12 8.66 -24.79
CA VAL A 312 -21.10 8.26 -23.82
C VAL A 312 -21.51 6.93 -23.20
N ASN A 313 -20.63 5.92 -23.26
CA ASN A 313 -20.91 4.60 -22.70
C ASN A 313 -20.43 4.47 -21.24
N THR A 314 -20.90 3.43 -20.56
CA THR A 314 -20.54 3.11 -19.16
C THR A 314 -19.03 3.02 -18.94
N VAL A 315 -18.28 2.47 -19.91
CA VAL A 315 -16.82 2.28 -19.81
C VAL A 315 -16.08 3.62 -19.75
N ILE A 316 -16.48 4.59 -20.58
CA ILE A 316 -15.88 5.93 -20.59
C ILE A 316 -16.18 6.65 -19.29
N TYR A 317 -17.43 6.62 -18.81
CA TYR A 317 -17.76 7.21 -17.50
C TYR A 317 -17.01 6.54 -16.35
N ASN A 318 -16.84 5.21 -16.36
CA ASN A 318 -16.05 4.49 -15.37
C ASN A 318 -14.58 4.95 -15.35
N ASN A 319 -13.96 5.17 -16.51
CA ASN A 319 -12.60 5.71 -16.59
C ASN A 319 -12.51 7.12 -16.00
N VAL A 320 -13.51 7.97 -16.25
CA VAL A 320 -13.56 9.33 -15.68
C VAL A 320 -13.75 9.30 -14.18
N VAL A 321 -14.69 8.49 -13.67
CA VAL A 321 -14.93 8.31 -12.23
C VAL A 321 -13.68 7.77 -11.55
N ASP A 322 -13.05 6.71 -12.08
CA ASP A 322 -11.81 6.13 -11.54
C ASP A 322 -10.65 7.14 -11.56
N GLY A 323 -10.50 7.90 -12.65
CA GLY A 323 -9.54 8.99 -12.76
C GLY A 323 -9.74 10.05 -11.68
N LYS A 324 -10.95 10.60 -11.57
CA LYS A 324 -11.29 11.62 -10.55
C LYS A 324 -11.09 11.09 -9.13
N CYS A 325 -11.45 9.84 -8.88
CA CYS A 325 -11.21 9.15 -7.61
C CYS A 325 -9.71 9.01 -7.28
N LYS A 326 -8.85 8.70 -8.26
CA LYS A 326 -7.40 8.58 -8.04
C LYS A 326 -6.72 9.90 -7.68
N TYR A 327 -7.26 11.02 -8.15
CA TYR A 327 -6.77 12.36 -7.86
C TYR A 327 -7.51 13.04 -6.69
N ASN A 328 -8.28 12.28 -5.89
CA ASN A 328 -9.06 12.73 -4.73
C ASN A 328 -10.12 13.81 -5.04
N PHE A 329 -10.61 13.90 -6.28
CA PHE A 329 -11.75 14.75 -6.67
C PHE A 329 -13.09 14.02 -6.48
N VAL A 330 -13.36 13.57 -5.25
CA VAL A 330 -14.50 12.69 -4.96
C VAL A 330 -15.85 13.36 -5.19
N GLY A 331 -15.99 14.65 -4.86
CA GLY A 331 -17.22 15.41 -5.12
C GLY A 331 -17.60 15.41 -6.60
N GLU A 332 -16.63 15.68 -7.48
CA GLU A 332 -16.84 15.66 -8.93
C GLU A 332 -17.07 14.25 -9.48
N ALA A 333 -16.47 13.22 -8.86
CA ALA A 333 -16.73 11.83 -9.22
C ALA A 333 -18.21 11.46 -8.96
N PHE A 334 -18.78 11.92 -7.85
CA PHE A 334 -20.21 11.76 -7.56
C PHE A 334 -21.12 12.54 -8.52
N GLU A 335 -20.74 13.76 -8.91
CA GLU A 335 -21.46 14.51 -9.95
C GLU A 335 -21.44 13.80 -11.29
N THR A 336 -20.29 13.23 -11.67
CA THR A 336 -20.15 12.44 -12.90
C THR A 336 -21.03 11.20 -12.86
N THR A 337 -21.09 10.52 -11.71
CA THR A 337 -21.97 9.37 -11.45
C THR A 337 -23.46 9.75 -11.55
N ARG A 338 -23.83 10.96 -11.10
CA ARG A 338 -25.20 11.49 -11.25
C ARG A 338 -25.55 11.75 -12.71
N LYS A 339 -24.67 12.40 -13.46
CA LYS A 339 -24.83 12.61 -14.91
C LYS A 339 -24.99 11.27 -15.65
N MET A 340 -24.22 10.26 -15.27
CA MET A 340 -24.34 8.91 -15.82
C MET A 340 -25.74 8.32 -15.63
N MET A 341 -26.35 8.52 -14.44
CA MET A 341 -27.74 8.10 -14.19
C MET A 341 -28.78 8.92 -14.97
N GLU A 342 -28.57 10.22 -15.13
CA GLU A 342 -29.45 11.12 -15.90
C GLU A 342 -29.47 10.78 -17.40
N VAL A 343 -28.33 10.35 -17.95
CA VAL A 343 -28.19 9.89 -19.34
C VAL A 343 -28.74 8.47 -19.54
N GLY A 344 -29.17 7.79 -18.47
CA GLY A 344 -29.73 6.43 -18.52
C GLY A 344 -28.68 5.32 -18.57
N CYS A 345 -27.40 5.64 -18.33
CA CYS A 345 -26.35 4.64 -18.16
C CYS A 345 -26.44 4.03 -16.76
N GLY A 346 -26.85 2.76 -16.66
CA GLY A 346 -26.88 2.03 -15.39
C GLY A 346 -25.48 1.91 -14.78
N LEU A 347 -25.37 2.23 -13.48
CA LEU A 347 -24.14 2.03 -12.72
C LEU A 347 -23.82 0.54 -12.62
N ASP A 348 -22.56 0.19 -12.90
CA ASP A 348 -22.07 -1.17 -12.75
C ASP A 348 -21.24 -1.32 -11.47
N ILE A 349 -20.85 -2.56 -11.17
CA ILE A 349 -20.02 -2.85 -10.00
C ILE A 349 -18.65 -2.15 -10.07
N VAL A 350 -18.16 -1.82 -11.27
CA VAL A 350 -16.87 -1.15 -11.47
C VAL A 350 -16.96 0.31 -11.02
N THR A 351 -18.04 1.02 -11.36
CA THR A 351 -18.28 2.39 -10.88
C THR A 351 -18.31 2.45 -9.36
N TYR A 352 -19.08 1.56 -8.71
CA TYR A 352 -19.16 1.50 -7.26
C TYR A 352 -17.83 1.14 -6.61
N ASN A 353 -17.06 0.21 -7.18
CA ASN A 353 -15.75 -0.16 -6.65
C ASN A 353 -14.76 1.01 -6.66
N SER A 354 -14.75 1.82 -7.71
CA SER A 354 -13.92 3.03 -7.77
C SER A 354 -14.33 4.05 -6.70
N LEU A 355 -15.64 4.28 -6.53
CA LEU A 355 -16.16 5.19 -5.49
C LEU A 355 -15.86 4.68 -4.06
N ILE A 356 -16.11 3.40 -3.78
CA ILE A 356 -15.80 2.75 -2.50
C ILE A 356 -14.30 2.85 -2.20
N SER A 357 -13.44 2.51 -3.17
CA SER A 357 -11.99 2.61 -2.99
C SER A 357 -11.54 4.05 -2.74
N SER A 358 -12.18 5.04 -3.36
CA SER A 358 -11.85 6.45 -3.16
C SER A 358 -12.26 6.92 -1.76
N ALA A 359 -13.51 6.66 -1.37
CA ALA A 359 -14.03 7.03 -0.05
C ALA A 359 -13.21 6.37 1.08
N CYS A 360 -12.75 5.13 0.87
CA CYS A 360 -11.83 4.44 1.79
C CYS A 360 -10.46 5.12 1.92
N LYS A 361 -9.91 5.68 0.83
CA LYS A 361 -8.62 6.38 0.85
C LYS A 361 -8.71 7.73 1.56
N ASP A 362 -9.82 8.44 1.40
CA ASP A 362 -10.08 9.72 2.05
C ASP A 362 -10.46 9.59 3.53
N GLY A 363 -10.62 8.36 4.03
CA GLY A 363 -11.00 8.08 5.42
C GLY A 363 -12.51 8.18 5.69
N ASN A 364 -13.33 8.43 4.68
CA ASN A 364 -14.80 8.48 4.77
C ASN A 364 -15.41 7.08 4.71
N VAL A 365 -15.04 6.22 5.67
CA VAL A 365 -15.40 4.79 5.67
C VAL A 365 -16.91 4.56 5.74
N GLN A 366 -17.66 5.42 6.44
CA GLN A 366 -19.13 5.34 6.54
C GLN A 366 -19.82 5.52 5.18
N GLU A 367 -19.30 6.42 4.35
CA GLU A 367 -19.86 6.65 3.02
C GLU A 367 -19.55 5.47 2.08
N ALA A 368 -18.37 4.89 2.21
CA ALA A 368 -18.00 3.68 1.49
C ALA A 368 -18.90 2.48 1.89
N GLU A 369 -19.33 2.39 3.14
CA GLU A 369 -20.26 1.36 3.62
C GLU A 369 -21.68 1.55 3.04
N LYS A 370 -22.20 2.78 3.01
CA LYS A 370 -23.48 3.07 2.33
C LYS A 370 -23.46 2.71 0.85
N LEU A 371 -22.35 2.98 0.16
CA LEU A 371 -22.18 2.60 -1.23
C LEU A 371 -22.21 1.08 -1.41
N LEU A 372 -21.62 0.32 -0.49
CA LEU A 372 -21.69 -1.14 -0.51
C LEU A 372 -23.12 -1.65 -0.27
N GLU A 373 -23.87 -1.03 0.66
CA GLU A 373 -25.29 -1.34 0.88
C GLU A 373 -26.13 -1.02 -0.36
N GLU A 374 -25.85 0.09 -1.05
CA GLU A 374 -26.52 0.47 -2.29
C GLU A 374 -26.27 -0.55 -3.41
N VAL A 375 -25.04 -1.07 -3.54
CA VAL A 375 -24.69 -2.15 -4.48
C VAL A 375 -25.58 -3.38 -4.22
N ILE A 376 -25.71 -3.78 -2.95
CA ILE A 376 -26.52 -4.93 -2.54
C ILE A 376 -28.01 -4.68 -2.83
N ASN A 377 -28.52 -3.49 -2.50
CA ASN A 377 -29.92 -3.12 -2.70
C ASN A 377 -30.31 -3.05 -4.19
N ARG A 378 -29.36 -2.70 -5.07
CA ARG A 378 -29.54 -2.70 -6.52
C ARG A 378 -29.41 -4.10 -7.16
N GLY A 379 -29.15 -5.14 -6.37
CA GLY A 379 -28.99 -6.51 -6.85
C GLY A 379 -27.66 -6.77 -7.55
N LEU A 380 -26.68 -5.86 -7.43
CA LEU A 380 -25.32 -6.08 -7.91
C LEU A 380 -24.56 -6.94 -6.89
N VAL A 381 -23.73 -7.86 -7.36
CA VAL A 381 -22.93 -8.74 -6.48
C VAL A 381 -21.61 -8.04 -6.14
N PRO A 382 -21.37 -7.64 -4.88
CA PRO A 382 -20.10 -7.07 -4.47
C PRO A 382 -18.99 -8.09 -4.65
N ASN A 383 -17.84 -7.66 -5.16
CA ASN A 383 -16.71 -8.53 -5.41
C ASN A 383 -15.53 -8.21 -4.48
N LYS A 384 -14.41 -8.91 -4.66
CA LYS A 384 -13.18 -8.68 -3.88
C LYS A 384 -12.72 -7.22 -3.89
N LEU A 385 -12.92 -6.48 -4.99
CA LEU A 385 -12.53 -5.07 -5.10
C LEU A 385 -13.44 -4.15 -4.29
N SER A 386 -14.66 -4.58 -3.93
CA SER A 386 -15.56 -3.85 -3.03
C SER A 386 -15.12 -4.02 -1.56
N PHE A 387 -14.86 -5.26 -1.14
CA PHE A 387 -14.56 -5.56 0.27
C PHE A 387 -13.14 -5.20 0.71
N THR A 388 -12.13 -5.43 -0.13
CA THR A 388 -10.71 -5.25 0.27
C THR A 388 -10.38 -3.82 0.71
N PRO A 389 -10.77 -2.76 -0.03
CA PRO A 389 -10.53 -1.38 0.38
C PRO A 389 -11.23 -1.02 1.70
N LEU A 390 -12.45 -1.51 1.92
CA LEU A 390 -13.20 -1.30 3.17
C LEU A 390 -12.48 -1.95 4.36
N ILE A 391 -12.07 -3.22 4.24
CA ILE A 391 -11.33 -3.92 5.29
C ILE A 391 -10.06 -3.14 5.65
N HIS A 392 -9.30 -2.68 4.65
CA HIS A 392 -8.10 -1.86 4.88
C HIS A 392 -8.42 -0.52 5.55
N ALA A 393 -9.50 0.15 5.15
CA ALA A 393 -9.91 1.42 5.72
C ALA A 393 -10.33 1.28 7.19
N TYR A 394 -11.12 0.26 7.55
CA TYR A 394 -11.46 -0.04 8.94
C TYR A 394 -10.23 -0.42 9.77
N CYS A 395 -9.26 -1.15 9.20
CA CYS A 395 -7.99 -1.44 9.88
C CYS A 395 -7.18 -0.16 10.18
N ARG A 396 -7.16 0.82 9.25
CA ARG A 396 -6.55 2.13 9.49
C ARG A 396 -7.31 2.94 10.55
N GLY A 397 -8.64 2.88 10.51
CA GLY A 397 -9.54 3.49 11.50
C GLY A 397 -9.58 2.80 12.87
N ARG A 398 -8.76 1.75 13.08
CA ARG A 398 -8.69 0.95 14.31
C ARG A 398 -9.99 0.25 14.72
N ASN A 399 -10.92 0.05 13.79
CA ASN A 399 -12.16 -0.69 14.03
C ASN A 399 -12.03 -2.10 13.45
N PHE A 400 -11.34 -2.97 14.18
CA PHE A 400 -10.98 -4.31 13.71
C PHE A 400 -12.14 -5.32 13.77
N GLU A 401 -13.14 -5.05 14.62
CA GLU A 401 -14.36 -5.86 14.70
C GLU A 401 -15.11 -5.81 13.38
N ARG A 402 -15.41 -4.60 12.87
CA ARG A 402 -16.12 -4.46 11.59
C ARG A 402 -15.29 -4.99 10.42
N ALA A 403 -13.97 -4.79 10.43
CA ALA A 403 -13.07 -5.36 9.43
C ALA A 403 -13.13 -6.90 9.39
N SER A 404 -13.23 -7.54 10.56
CA SER A 404 -13.38 -9.00 10.67
C SER A 404 -14.75 -9.48 10.18
N CYS A 405 -15.83 -8.75 10.50
CA CYS A 405 -17.16 -9.02 9.96
C CYS A 405 -17.18 -8.96 8.43
N LEU A 406 -16.57 -7.92 7.83
CA LEU A 406 -16.48 -7.78 6.37
C LEU A 406 -15.70 -8.93 5.71
N LEU A 407 -14.67 -9.47 6.38
CA LEU A 407 -13.96 -10.65 5.90
C LEU A 407 -14.86 -11.89 5.88
N VAL A 408 -15.71 -12.06 6.91
CA VAL A 408 -16.70 -13.14 6.97
C VAL A 408 -17.76 -12.97 5.88
N GLU A 409 -18.27 -11.75 5.68
CA GLU A 409 -19.23 -11.42 4.62
C GLU A 409 -18.64 -11.69 3.23
N MET A 410 -17.40 -11.28 2.97
CA MET A 410 -16.65 -11.58 1.74
C MET A 410 -16.51 -13.09 1.50
N THR A 411 -16.36 -13.87 2.57
CA THR A 411 -16.27 -15.33 2.46
C THR A 411 -17.63 -15.92 2.13
N ARG A 412 -18.68 -15.46 2.81
CA ARG A 412 -20.05 -15.97 2.65
C ARG A 412 -20.59 -15.72 1.24
N SER A 413 -20.13 -14.64 0.59
CA SER A 413 -20.41 -14.37 -0.83
C SER A 413 -19.60 -15.23 -1.82
N GLY A 414 -18.78 -16.17 -1.33
CA GLY A 414 -18.00 -17.10 -2.14
C GLY A 414 -16.66 -16.57 -2.63
N HIS A 415 -16.25 -15.37 -2.19
CA HIS A 415 -14.95 -14.79 -2.57
C HIS A 415 -13.84 -15.24 -1.62
N LYS A 416 -12.72 -15.67 -2.19
CA LYS A 416 -11.51 -16.03 -1.42
C LYS A 416 -10.70 -14.76 -1.12
N PRO A 417 -10.49 -14.40 0.17
CA PRO A 417 -9.60 -13.30 0.52
C PRO A 417 -8.16 -13.64 0.14
N ASP A 418 -7.38 -12.61 -0.21
CA ASP A 418 -5.98 -12.78 -0.59
C ASP A 418 -5.02 -12.46 0.54
N LEU A 419 -3.73 -12.71 0.27
CA LEU A 419 -2.62 -12.40 1.18
C LEU A 419 -2.66 -10.94 1.67
N ILE A 420 -3.01 -10.00 0.81
CA ILE A 420 -3.07 -8.56 1.12
C ILE A 420 -4.21 -8.24 2.11
N THR A 421 -5.36 -8.89 1.95
CA THR A 421 -6.51 -8.73 2.85
C THR A 421 -6.19 -9.27 4.24
N TYR A 422 -5.67 -10.50 4.31
CA TYR A 422 -5.27 -11.12 5.58
C TYR A 422 -4.12 -10.37 6.25
N GLY A 423 -3.07 -10.00 5.52
CA GLY A 423 -1.91 -9.29 6.07
C GLY A 423 -2.26 -7.92 6.64
N GLY A 424 -3.15 -7.17 5.98
CA GLY A 424 -3.65 -5.90 6.49
C GLY A 424 -4.41 -6.05 7.81
N LEU A 425 -5.27 -7.06 7.92
CA LEU A 425 -6.05 -7.33 9.13
C LEU A 425 -5.16 -7.82 10.28
N VAL A 426 -4.24 -8.75 10.02
CA VAL A 426 -3.27 -9.25 11.01
C VAL A 426 -2.40 -8.11 11.55
N HIS A 427 -1.88 -7.24 10.67
CA HIS A 427 -1.12 -6.06 11.08
C HIS A 427 -1.96 -5.11 11.93
N GLY A 428 -3.20 -4.83 11.50
CA GLY A 428 -4.13 -4.01 12.27
C GLY A 428 -4.36 -4.54 13.69
N LEU A 429 -4.72 -5.82 13.81
CA LEU A 429 -5.02 -6.48 15.09
C LEU A 429 -3.80 -6.50 16.03
N VAL A 430 -2.59 -6.79 15.52
CA VAL A 430 -1.38 -6.76 16.33
C VAL A 430 -1.06 -5.35 16.84
N VAL A 431 -1.27 -4.31 16.02
CA VAL A 431 -1.10 -2.92 16.44
C VAL A 431 -2.12 -2.52 17.50
N ALA A 432 -3.34 -3.08 17.45
CA ALA A 432 -4.37 -2.92 18.47
C ALA A 432 -4.01 -3.57 19.81
N GLY A 433 -3.08 -4.53 19.81
CA GLY A 433 -2.78 -5.39 20.96
C GLY A 433 -3.57 -6.70 20.98
N GLU A 434 -4.49 -6.91 20.03
CA GLU A 434 -5.36 -8.10 19.90
C GLU A 434 -4.64 -9.25 19.18
N VAL A 435 -3.53 -9.73 19.75
CA VAL A 435 -2.68 -10.76 19.13
C VAL A 435 -3.40 -12.10 18.98
N GLU A 436 -4.33 -12.46 19.88
CA GLU A 436 -5.13 -13.69 19.80
C GLU A 436 -6.05 -13.72 18.58
N ALA A 437 -6.75 -12.60 18.33
CA ALA A 437 -7.57 -12.45 17.15
C ALA A 437 -6.71 -12.54 15.88
N ALA A 438 -5.51 -11.94 15.90
CA ALA A 438 -4.57 -12.02 14.78
C ALA A 438 -4.11 -13.46 14.48
N LEU A 439 -3.82 -14.27 15.51
CA LEU A 439 -3.49 -15.69 15.37
C LEU A 439 -4.68 -16.50 14.82
N THR A 440 -5.90 -16.20 15.27
CA THR A 440 -7.14 -16.83 14.77
C THR A 440 -7.35 -16.54 13.28
N ILE A 441 -7.17 -15.28 12.86
CA ILE A 441 -7.25 -14.87 11.45
C ILE A 441 -6.17 -15.56 10.61
N ARG A 442 -4.95 -15.72 11.15
CA ARG A 442 -3.88 -16.46 10.48
C ARG A 442 -4.18 -17.95 10.35
N ASN A 443 -4.82 -18.58 11.35
CA ASN A 443 -5.22 -19.98 11.24
C ASN A 443 -6.32 -20.16 10.18
N ASN A 444 -7.31 -19.27 10.15
CA ASN A 444 -8.33 -19.22 9.10
C ASN A 444 -7.71 -19.06 7.69
N MET A 445 -6.68 -18.23 7.56
CA MET A 445 -5.92 -18.05 6.32
C MET A 445 -5.30 -19.38 5.84
N VAL A 446 -4.64 -20.12 6.74
CA VAL A 446 -4.01 -21.42 6.45
C VAL A 446 -5.05 -22.49 6.10
N GLU A 447 -6.14 -22.60 6.86
CA GLU A 447 -7.23 -23.56 6.60
C GLU A 447 -7.85 -23.39 5.20
N ARG A 448 -7.80 -22.18 4.67
CA ARG A 448 -8.35 -21.84 3.34
C ARG A 448 -7.34 -21.95 2.21
N GLY A 449 -6.14 -22.46 2.50
CA GLY A 449 -5.09 -22.70 1.53
C GLY A 449 -4.30 -21.44 1.14
N VAL A 450 -4.41 -20.34 1.89
CA VAL A 450 -3.56 -19.16 1.69
C VAL A 450 -2.38 -19.26 2.67
N SER A 451 -1.16 -19.33 2.15
CA SER A 451 0.04 -19.47 3.00
C SER A 451 0.54 -18.10 3.48
N PRO A 452 0.81 -17.93 4.79
CA PRO A 452 1.42 -16.71 5.33
C PRO A 452 2.79 -16.44 4.71
N ASP A 453 3.07 -15.18 4.40
CA ASP A 453 4.38 -14.73 3.96
C ASP A 453 5.27 -14.31 5.16
N ALA A 454 6.52 -13.96 4.87
CA ALA A 454 7.46 -13.51 5.90
C ALA A 454 6.95 -12.26 6.65
N CYS A 455 6.23 -11.36 5.96
CA CYS A 455 5.67 -10.16 6.58
C CYS A 455 4.64 -10.50 7.67
N ILE A 456 3.70 -11.41 7.39
CA ILE A 456 2.69 -11.84 8.35
C ILE A 456 3.34 -12.53 9.56
N TYR A 457 4.33 -13.40 9.35
CA TYR A 457 5.07 -13.99 10.46
C TYR A 457 5.78 -12.93 11.32
N ASN A 458 6.43 -11.95 10.70
CA ASN A 458 7.14 -10.87 11.40
C ASN A 458 6.20 -10.06 12.29
N VAL A 459 5.03 -9.71 11.76
CA VAL A 459 4.00 -8.97 12.47
C VAL A 459 3.52 -9.75 13.70
N LEU A 460 3.19 -11.04 13.53
CA LEU A 460 2.73 -11.89 14.63
C LEU A 460 3.82 -12.11 15.69
N ILE A 461 5.05 -12.40 15.27
CA ILE A 461 6.21 -12.57 16.16
C ILE A 461 6.46 -11.28 16.96
N ASN A 462 6.39 -10.10 16.32
CA ASN A 462 6.51 -8.81 17.02
C ASN A 462 5.40 -8.62 18.06
N GLY A 463 4.16 -8.95 17.70
CA GLY A 463 3.01 -8.90 18.60
C GLY A 463 3.21 -9.77 19.85
N LEU A 464 3.60 -11.03 19.65
CA LEU A 464 3.90 -11.97 20.72
C LEU A 464 5.08 -11.51 21.60
N CYS A 465 6.14 -10.98 20.99
CA CYS A 465 7.28 -10.42 21.73
C CYS A 465 6.87 -9.22 22.60
N LYS A 466 5.96 -8.36 22.13
CA LYS A 466 5.42 -7.24 22.93
C LYS A 466 4.60 -7.73 24.13
N GLN A 467 3.89 -8.85 24.00
CA GLN A 467 3.16 -9.50 25.09
C GLN A 467 4.05 -10.42 25.95
N SER A 468 5.36 -10.47 25.71
CA SER A 468 6.31 -11.36 26.39
C SER A 468 6.04 -12.87 26.23
N ARG A 469 5.32 -13.27 25.17
CA ARG A 469 4.96 -14.66 24.85
C ARG A 469 5.99 -15.31 23.92
N PHE A 470 7.21 -15.46 24.42
CA PHE A 470 8.36 -15.89 23.61
C PHE A 470 8.28 -17.33 23.11
N ALA A 471 7.72 -18.25 23.89
CA ALA A 471 7.60 -19.65 23.48
C ALA A 471 6.78 -19.81 22.20
N GLU A 472 5.68 -19.06 22.08
CA GLU A 472 4.84 -19.06 20.88
C GLU A 472 5.51 -18.34 19.71
N ALA A 473 6.27 -17.27 19.98
CA ALA A 473 7.07 -16.60 18.96
C ALA A 473 8.15 -17.53 18.37
N GLU A 474 8.78 -18.37 19.20
CA GLU A 474 9.72 -19.39 18.75
C GLU A 474 9.02 -20.50 17.96
N GLN A 475 7.84 -20.94 18.39
CA GLN A 475 7.03 -21.90 17.62
C GLN A 475 6.68 -21.37 16.23
N LEU A 476 6.28 -20.10 16.11
CA LEU A 476 6.04 -19.47 14.81
C LEU A 476 7.30 -19.38 13.94
N LEU A 477 8.47 -19.10 14.55
CA LEU A 477 9.74 -19.11 13.82
C LEU A 477 10.09 -20.52 13.30
N GLN A 478 9.90 -21.55 14.13
CA GLN A 478 10.13 -22.94 13.71
C GLN A 478 9.15 -23.36 12.61
N GLU A 479 7.90 -22.94 12.70
CA GLU A 479 6.92 -23.20 11.65
C GLU A 479 7.28 -22.48 10.34
N MET A 480 7.73 -21.23 10.42
CA MET A 480 8.20 -20.44 9.27
C MET A 480 9.36 -21.16 8.55
N LEU A 481 10.34 -21.66 9.31
CA LEU A 481 11.45 -22.46 8.79
C LEU A 481 10.98 -23.79 8.19
N GLY A 482 10.07 -24.51 8.87
CA GLY A 482 9.51 -25.77 8.40
C GLY A 482 8.70 -25.66 7.11
N ARG A 483 8.15 -24.46 6.82
CA ARG A 483 7.45 -24.14 5.56
C ARG A 483 8.36 -23.59 4.46
N ASN A 484 9.69 -23.63 4.63
CA ASN A 484 10.68 -23.05 3.72
C ASN A 484 10.50 -21.54 3.46
N VAL A 485 9.90 -20.80 4.41
CA VAL A 485 9.86 -19.34 4.37
C VAL A 485 11.11 -18.84 5.10
N SER A 486 12.05 -18.21 4.38
CA SER A 486 13.29 -17.73 4.99
C SER A 486 13.02 -16.53 5.91
N PRO A 487 13.41 -16.57 7.20
CA PRO A 487 13.42 -15.39 8.04
C PRO A 487 14.39 -14.35 7.46
N ASP A 488 13.94 -13.11 7.33
CA ASP A 488 14.81 -11.97 7.05
C ASP A 488 15.55 -11.50 8.32
N ALA A 489 16.50 -10.57 8.16
CA ALA A 489 17.21 -9.96 9.27
C ALA A 489 16.27 -9.25 10.28
N TYR A 490 15.08 -8.83 9.84
CA TYR A 490 14.12 -8.11 10.65
C TYR A 490 13.38 -9.02 11.64
N VAL A 491 13.05 -10.27 11.26
CA VAL A 491 12.46 -11.26 12.19
C VAL A 491 13.37 -11.46 13.39
N TYR A 492 14.65 -11.67 13.09
CA TYR A 492 15.67 -11.93 14.10
C TYR A 492 15.93 -10.70 14.97
N ALA A 493 16.04 -9.52 14.38
CA ALA A 493 16.16 -8.27 15.13
C ALA A 493 14.95 -8.04 16.06
N THR A 494 13.74 -8.39 15.60
CA THR A 494 12.51 -8.29 16.39
C THR A 494 12.52 -9.23 17.60
N LEU A 495 12.93 -10.50 17.41
CA LEU A 495 13.07 -11.47 18.50
C LEU A 495 14.14 -11.04 19.51
N VAL A 496 15.30 -10.61 19.02
CA VAL A 496 16.39 -10.11 19.87
C VAL A 496 15.97 -8.89 20.68
N ASP A 497 15.34 -7.87 20.06
CA ASP A 497 14.82 -6.71 20.80
C ASP A 497 13.70 -7.11 21.78
N GLY A 498 12.85 -8.06 21.41
CA GLY A 498 11.84 -8.67 22.29
C GLY A 498 12.46 -9.26 23.55
N TYR A 499 13.43 -10.17 23.40
CA TYR A 499 14.14 -10.79 24.53
C TYR A 499 14.84 -9.76 25.42
N ILE A 500 15.47 -8.75 24.82
CA ILE A 500 16.13 -7.64 25.53
C ILE A 500 15.12 -6.79 26.32
N ARG A 501 13.92 -6.54 25.77
CA ARG A 501 12.87 -5.77 26.46
C ARG A 501 12.32 -6.50 27.68
N SER A 502 12.20 -7.83 27.62
CA SER A 502 11.71 -8.63 28.74
C SER A 502 12.81 -9.14 29.68
N GLY A 503 14.04 -8.66 29.52
CA GLY A 503 15.16 -8.94 30.42
C GLY A 503 15.80 -10.32 30.25
N LYS A 504 15.43 -11.09 29.22
CA LYS A 504 15.99 -12.43 28.90
C LYS A 504 17.23 -12.30 28.02
N PHE A 505 18.29 -11.72 28.55
CA PHE A 505 19.47 -11.37 27.76
C PHE A 505 20.29 -12.58 27.28
N ASP A 506 20.34 -13.66 28.06
CA ASP A 506 21.10 -14.85 27.69
C ASP A 506 20.51 -15.54 26.46
N ASP A 507 19.17 -15.55 26.34
CA ASP A 507 18.48 -16.11 25.17
C ASP A 507 18.63 -15.20 23.95
N ALA A 508 18.65 -13.87 24.13
CA ALA A 508 18.98 -12.92 23.07
C ALA A 508 20.42 -13.14 22.54
N GLU A 509 21.39 -13.36 23.43
CA GLU A 509 22.79 -13.60 23.06
C GLU A 509 22.96 -14.93 22.33
N LYS A 510 22.32 -16.01 22.82
CA LYS A 510 22.30 -17.31 22.13
C LYS A 510 21.71 -17.22 20.73
N LEU A 511 20.57 -16.53 20.59
CA LEU A 511 19.91 -16.34 19.30
C LEU A 511 20.80 -15.53 18.35
N PHE A 512 21.37 -14.42 18.83
CA PHE A 512 22.26 -13.58 18.03
C PHE A 512 23.51 -14.32 17.55
N ASP A 513 24.12 -15.13 18.42
CA ASP A 513 25.26 -15.97 18.05
C ASP A 513 24.89 -17.08 17.06
N LEU A 514 23.70 -17.68 17.21
CA LEU A 514 23.19 -18.67 16.26
C LEU A 514 23.05 -18.07 14.86
N ILE A 515 22.41 -16.91 14.74
CA ILE A 515 22.23 -16.18 13.46
C ILE A 515 23.59 -15.85 12.84
N THR A 516 24.51 -15.36 13.68
CA THR A 516 25.86 -14.97 13.24
C THR A 516 26.66 -16.17 12.71
N LYS A 517 26.44 -17.37 13.27
CA LYS A 517 27.06 -18.64 12.87
C LYS A 517 26.41 -19.28 11.65
N THR A 518 25.11 -19.14 11.47
CA THR A 518 24.38 -19.68 10.30
C THR A 518 24.62 -18.85 9.03
N GLY A 519 25.37 -17.75 9.11
CA GLY A 519 25.76 -16.92 7.97
C GLY A 519 24.73 -15.85 7.60
N VAL A 520 23.63 -15.75 8.35
CA VAL A 520 22.66 -14.66 8.19
C VAL A 520 23.25 -13.40 8.82
N ASP A 521 23.25 -12.29 8.08
CA ASP A 521 23.67 -11.01 8.63
C ASP A 521 22.53 -10.38 9.44
N PRO A 522 22.69 -10.11 10.75
CA PRO A 522 21.64 -9.48 11.57
C PRO A 522 21.27 -8.06 11.09
N GLY A 523 22.10 -7.45 10.24
CA GLY A 523 21.92 -6.11 9.73
C GLY A 523 22.05 -5.03 10.81
N LEU A 524 21.94 -3.77 10.39
CA LEU A 524 22.08 -2.59 11.27
C LEU A 524 21.13 -2.65 12.48
N VAL A 525 19.86 -3.02 12.26
CA VAL A 525 18.84 -3.06 13.31
C VAL A 525 19.13 -4.15 14.36
N GLY A 526 19.58 -5.33 13.93
CA GLY A 526 19.94 -6.42 14.85
C GLY A 526 21.14 -6.08 15.73
N TYR A 527 22.20 -5.48 15.16
CA TYR A 527 23.35 -5.00 15.93
C TYR A 527 22.95 -3.90 16.92
N ASN A 528 22.15 -2.92 16.48
CA ASN A 528 21.66 -1.84 17.33
C ASN A 528 20.79 -2.36 18.49
N ALA A 529 19.96 -3.38 18.25
CA ALA A 529 19.19 -4.05 19.30
C ALA A 529 20.12 -4.69 20.36
N MET A 530 21.13 -5.47 19.95
CA MET A 530 22.10 -6.07 20.88
C MET A 530 22.92 -5.03 21.64
N ILE A 531 23.39 -3.98 20.97
CA ILE A 531 24.14 -2.88 21.61
C ILE A 531 23.29 -2.23 22.70
N LYS A 532 22.02 -1.93 22.42
CA LYS A 532 21.05 -1.43 23.40
C LYS A 532 20.88 -2.41 24.57
N GLY A 533 20.82 -3.71 24.30
CA GLY A 533 20.77 -4.75 25.34
C GLY A 533 21.99 -4.75 26.25
N TYR A 534 23.20 -4.77 25.67
CA TYR A 534 24.45 -4.71 26.44
C TYR A 534 24.58 -3.43 27.26
N CYS A 535 24.15 -2.28 26.73
CA CYS A 535 24.10 -1.01 27.46
C CYS A 535 23.15 -1.06 28.67
N LYS A 536 21.95 -1.66 28.51
CA LYS A 536 21.00 -1.85 29.62
C LYS A 536 21.55 -2.75 30.73
N LEU A 537 22.31 -3.78 30.38
CA LEU A 537 22.98 -4.67 31.33
C LEU A 537 24.25 -4.08 31.96
N GLY A 538 24.71 -2.91 31.50
CA GLY A 538 26.01 -2.35 31.91
C GLY A 538 27.23 -3.07 31.34
N LYS A 539 27.06 -4.02 30.42
CA LYS A 539 28.14 -4.71 29.71
C LYS A 539 28.69 -3.85 28.57
N ILE A 540 29.16 -2.64 28.88
CA ILE A 540 29.63 -1.65 27.88
C ILE A 540 30.76 -2.19 26.99
N LYS A 541 31.68 -2.98 27.55
CA LYS A 541 32.76 -3.62 26.78
C LYS A 541 32.20 -4.52 25.66
N ASN A 542 31.14 -5.27 25.94
CA ASN A 542 30.50 -6.13 24.94
C ASN A 542 29.76 -5.28 23.88
N ALA A 543 29.17 -4.15 24.26
CA ALA A 543 28.58 -3.20 23.31
C ALA A 543 29.62 -2.68 22.30
N ILE A 544 30.81 -2.29 22.77
CA ILE A 544 31.91 -1.83 21.90
C ILE A 544 32.43 -2.98 21.01
N LEU A 545 32.57 -4.19 21.56
CA LEU A 545 32.92 -5.38 20.77
C LEU A 545 31.87 -5.65 19.68
N CYS A 546 30.59 -5.42 19.97
CA CYS A 546 29.49 -5.55 19.02
C CYS A 546 29.63 -4.53 17.86
N ILE A 547 29.97 -3.27 18.15
CA ILE A 547 30.29 -2.27 17.11
C ILE A 547 31.48 -2.72 16.26
N ASN A 548 32.56 -3.21 16.89
CA ASN A 548 33.72 -3.68 16.14
C ASN A 548 33.39 -4.88 15.22
N LYS A 549 32.52 -5.80 15.67
CA LYS A 549 31.99 -6.90 14.84
C LYS A 549 31.18 -6.36 13.65
N MET A 550 30.31 -5.40 13.90
CA MET A 550 29.49 -4.72 12.89
C MET A 550 30.38 -4.04 11.82
N THR A 551 31.40 -3.28 12.23
CA THR A 551 32.33 -2.61 11.30
C THR A 551 33.16 -3.61 10.48
N ARG A 552 33.58 -4.73 11.07
CA ARG A 552 34.30 -5.80 10.34
C ARG A 552 33.47 -6.48 9.26
N ARG A 553 32.13 -6.42 9.37
CA ARG A 553 31.20 -6.92 8.36
C ARG A 553 30.76 -5.84 7.35
N ASN A 554 31.48 -4.72 7.28
CA ASN A 554 31.17 -3.56 6.42
C ASN A 554 29.81 -2.90 6.70
N ILE A 555 29.26 -3.08 7.91
CA ILE A 555 28.07 -2.35 8.34
C ILE A 555 28.55 -1.11 9.10
N THR A 556 28.21 0.08 8.59
CA THR A 556 28.62 1.35 9.18
C THR A 556 27.74 1.69 10.39
N PRO A 557 28.32 1.97 11.58
CA PRO A 557 27.58 2.47 12.73
C PRO A 557 26.80 3.73 12.36
N ASP A 558 25.53 3.78 12.73
CA ASP A 558 24.68 4.92 12.46
C ASP A 558 24.60 5.86 13.66
N GLU A 559 23.84 6.93 13.48
CA GLU A 559 23.58 7.90 14.53
C GLU A 559 22.91 7.26 15.77
N PHE A 560 22.06 6.27 15.54
CA PHE A 560 21.40 5.51 16.61
C PHE A 560 22.40 4.65 17.40
N THR A 561 23.37 4.02 16.73
CA THR A 561 24.43 3.23 17.38
C THR A 561 25.20 4.08 18.39
N TYR A 562 25.70 5.25 17.98
CA TYR A 562 26.50 6.11 18.84
C TYR A 562 25.68 6.75 19.95
N SER A 563 24.45 7.21 19.68
CA SER A 563 23.56 7.77 20.71
C SER A 563 23.18 6.73 21.77
N THR A 564 22.95 5.48 21.37
CA THR A 564 22.66 4.36 22.29
C THR A 564 23.83 4.07 23.22
N ILE A 565 25.07 4.07 22.71
CA ILE A 565 26.26 3.87 23.57
C ILE A 565 26.48 5.06 24.50
N ILE A 566 26.34 6.29 24.02
CA ILE A 566 26.50 7.49 24.84
C ILE A 566 25.48 7.48 25.99
N ASP A 567 24.20 7.24 25.70
CA ASP A 567 23.15 7.11 26.73
C ASP A 567 23.44 5.95 27.70
N GLY A 568 23.91 4.80 27.19
CA GLY A 568 24.33 3.66 28.00
C GLY A 568 25.47 3.99 28.97
N LEU A 569 26.53 4.65 28.49
CA LEU A 569 27.67 5.10 29.30
C LEU A 569 27.25 6.10 30.38
N VAL A 570 26.43 7.08 30.00
CA VAL A 570 25.85 8.06 30.93
C VAL A 570 24.99 7.39 32.00
N LYS A 571 24.23 6.35 31.64
CA LYS A 571 23.43 5.58 32.60
C LYS A 571 24.26 4.79 33.60
N GLN A 572 25.46 4.37 33.20
CA GLN A 572 26.45 3.72 34.07
C GLN A 572 27.35 4.72 34.82
N ASN A 573 27.03 6.02 34.79
CA ASN A 573 27.81 7.12 35.37
C ASN A 573 29.24 7.28 34.81
N ASP A 574 29.51 6.77 33.61
CA ASP A 574 30.79 6.98 32.91
C ASP A 574 30.69 8.15 31.91
N LEU A 575 30.76 9.38 32.44
CA LEU A 575 30.72 10.59 31.61
C LEU A 575 31.98 10.75 30.74
N LEU A 576 33.14 10.31 31.21
CA LEU A 576 34.41 10.44 30.47
C LEU A 576 34.41 9.55 29.23
N GLY A 577 33.95 8.30 29.36
CA GLY A 577 33.74 7.41 28.24
C GLY A 577 32.73 7.98 27.25
N ALA A 578 31.61 8.54 27.74
CA ALA A 578 30.60 9.15 26.88
C ALA A 578 31.16 10.33 26.07
N LEU A 579 31.97 11.20 26.69
CA LEU A 579 32.64 12.32 26.01
C LEU A 579 33.68 11.84 24.99
N ALA A 580 34.39 10.74 25.27
CA ALA A 580 35.35 10.17 24.33
C ALA A 580 34.64 9.66 23.05
N VAL A 581 33.51 8.96 23.19
CA VAL A 581 32.68 8.52 22.06
C VAL A 581 32.10 9.72 21.31
N PHE A 582 31.59 10.73 22.02
CA PHE A 582 31.08 11.96 21.41
C PHE A 582 32.17 12.70 20.61
N GLY A 583 33.39 12.77 21.14
CA GLY A 583 34.55 13.32 20.42
C GLY A 583 34.95 12.51 19.18
N LEU A 584 34.77 11.18 19.20
CA LEU A 584 34.99 10.32 18.05
C LEU A 584 33.96 10.60 16.93
N VAL A 585 32.69 10.81 17.26
CA VAL A 585 31.63 11.19 16.31
C VAL A 585 31.99 12.50 15.60
N ILE A 586 32.43 13.51 16.37
CA ILE A 586 32.86 14.81 15.82
C ILE A 586 34.09 14.65 14.91
N LYS A 587 35.09 13.85 15.32
CA LYS A 587 36.30 13.59 14.51
C LYS A 587 35.99 12.87 13.19
N GLN A 588 34.98 12.01 13.19
CA GLN A 588 34.51 11.31 12.00
C GLN A 588 33.61 12.19 11.09
N LYS A 589 33.47 13.49 11.40
CA LYS A 589 32.66 14.47 10.67
C LYS A 589 31.16 14.15 10.62
N TYR A 590 30.66 13.35 11.55
CA TYR A 590 29.22 13.20 11.74
C TYR A 590 28.66 14.41 12.51
N ILE A 591 27.52 14.92 12.08
CA ILE A 591 26.77 15.96 12.80
C ILE A 591 26.00 15.27 13.92
N PRO A 592 26.29 15.53 15.22
CA PRO A 592 25.56 14.86 16.29
C PRO A 592 24.10 15.35 16.36
N ASN A 593 23.11 14.45 16.41
CA ASN A 593 21.72 14.85 16.64
C ASN A 593 21.46 15.34 18.07
N VAL A 594 20.24 15.88 18.21
CA VAL A 594 19.59 16.23 19.47
C VAL A 594 19.78 15.12 20.52
N VAL A 595 19.54 13.85 20.20
CA VAL A 595 19.58 12.75 21.18
C VAL A 595 20.98 12.57 21.79
N MET A 596 22.05 12.66 21.00
CA MET A 596 23.43 12.61 21.52
C MET A 596 23.73 13.78 22.45
N TYR A 597 23.39 15.00 22.04
CA TYR A 597 23.55 16.20 22.87
C TYR A 597 22.76 16.09 24.17
N THR A 598 21.47 15.72 24.10
CA THR A 598 20.60 15.52 25.27
C THR A 598 21.18 14.46 26.22
N SER A 599 21.76 13.38 25.69
CA SER A 599 22.35 12.31 26.50
C SER A 599 23.60 12.79 27.25
N ILE A 600 24.50 13.52 26.59
CA ILE A 600 25.68 14.13 27.22
C ILE A 600 25.27 15.19 28.26
N ILE A 601 24.30 16.04 27.93
CA ILE A 601 23.71 17.02 28.86
C ILE A 601 23.15 16.31 30.10
N SER A 602 22.38 15.22 29.90
CA SER A 602 21.88 14.38 30.99
C SER A 602 23.02 13.81 31.84
N GLY A 603 24.15 13.43 31.22
CA GLY A 603 25.35 12.99 31.92
C GLY A 603 25.97 14.06 32.80
N PHE A 604 26.17 15.27 32.29
CA PHE A 604 26.63 16.40 33.09
C PHE A 604 25.67 16.72 34.25
N CYS A 605 24.37 16.66 34.00
CA CYS A 605 23.32 16.82 35.00
C CYS A 605 23.41 15.76 36.12
N ARG A 606 23.63 14.47 35.78
CA ARG A 606 23.84 13.40 36.77
C ARG A 606 25.11 13.60 37.60
N CYS A 607 26.16 14.14 37.00
CA CYS A 607 27.42 14.51 37.68
C CYS A 607 27.34 15.85 38.43
N ARG A 608 26.16 16.46 38.57
CA ARG A 608 25.91 17.74 39.25
C ARG A 608 26.69 18.94 38.68
N ASN A 609 27.00 18.90 37.37
CA ASN A 609 27.79 19.92 36.69
C ASN A 609 26.93 20.68 35.66
N VAL A 610 26.11 21.61 36.17
CA VAL A 610 25.22 22.47 35.35
C VAL A 610 25.99 23.35 34.36
N SER A 611 27.16 23.88 34.75
CA SER A 611 27.99 24.71 33.86
C SER A 611 28.51 23.92 32.65
N GLY A 612 28.82 22.63 32.84
CA GLY A 612 29.16 21.72 31.76
C GLY A 612 27.98 21.45 30.82
N ALA A 613 26.80 21.20 31.39
CA ALA A 613 25.56 21.01 30.63
C ALA A 613 25.22 22.23 29.77
N GLU A 614 25.35 23.44 30.33
CA GLU A 614 25.19 24.71 29.61
C GLU A 614 26.11 24.88 28.42
N ARG A 615 27.39 24.54 28.59
CA ARG A 615 28.38 24.67 27.53
C ARG A 615 28.03 23.75 26.35
N ILE A 616 27.56 22.54 26.65
CA ILE A 616 27.11 21.60 25.62
C ILE A 616 25.81 22.08 24.96
N LEU A 617 24.87 22.65 25.70
CA LEU A 617 23.63 23.23 25.16
C LEU A 617 23.92 24.41 24.21
N ARG A 618 24.81 25.31 24.59
CA ARG A 618 25.28 26.41 23.70
C ARG A 618 26.00 25.86 22.46
N GLY A 619 26.82 24.82 22.64
CA GLY A 619 27.48 24.11 21.54
C GLY A 619 26.49 23.51 20.53
N MET A 620 25.40 22.91 21.03
CA MET A 620 24.30 22.36 20.24
C MET A 620 23.66 23.44 19.35
N GLN A 621 23.33 24.61 19.93
CA GLN A 621 22.77 25.75 19.22
C GLN A 621 23.75 26.32 18.17
N SER A 622 25.03 26.48 18.51
CA SER A 622 26.05 27.00 17.58
C SER A 622 26.30 26.09 16.38
N ASN A 623 26.04 24.78 16.53
CA ASN A 623 26.16 23.80 15.46
C ASN A 623 24.86 23.66 14.63
N GLY A 624 23.88 24.56 14.83
CA GLY A 624 22.63 24.58 14.06
C GLY A 624 21.62 23.49 14.46
N VAL A 625 21.81 22.83 15.61
CA VAL A 625 20.89 21.81 16.11
C VAL A 625 19.97 22.45 17.17
N PRO A 626 18.66 22.65 16.92
CA PRO A 626 17.78 23.30 17.88
C PRO A 626 17.46 22.37 19.06
N PRO A 627 17.57 22.84 20.32
CA PRO A 627 17.16 22.07 21.49
C PRO A 627 15.66 21.75 21.45
N ASN A 628 15.29 20.53 21.81
CA ASN A 628 13.89 20.11 21.89
C ASN A 628 13.35 20.19 23.33
N VAL A 629 12.05 19.95 23.48
CA VAL A 629 11.34 19.91 24.77
C VAL A 629 12.10 19.04 25.79
N VAL A 630 12.49 17.82 25.41
CA VAL A 630 13.20 16.87 26.29
C VAL A 630 14.53 17.43 26.78
N THR A 631 15.29 18.11 25.92
CA THR A 631 16.59 18.70 26.27
C THR A 631 16.44 19.74 27.36
N TYR A 632 15.48 20.67 27.21
CA TYR A 632 15.19 21.66 28.24
C TYR A 632 14.62 21.02 29.51
N SER A 633 13.69 20.07 29.41
CA SER A 633 13.12 19.37 30.58
C SER A 633 14.22 18.71 31.44
N VAL A 634 15.22 18.09 30.80
CA VAL A 634 16.34 17.42 31.49
C VAL A 634 17.21 18.43 32.24
N VAL A 635 17.60 19.54 31.62
CA VAL A 635 18.42 20.58 32.26
C VAL A 635 17.65 21.25 33.39
N ILE A 636 16.40 21.64 33.15
CA ILE A 636 15.52 22.25 34.14
C ILE A 636 15.36 21.32 35.35
N GLY A 637 15.04 20.03 35.11
CA GLY A 637 14.89 19.05 36.18
C GLY A 637 16.16 18.81 36.98
N SER A 638 17.34 18.88 36.36
CA SER A 638 18.61 18.81 37.08
C SER A 638 18.84 20.04 37.95
N CYS A 639 18.65 21.25 37.41
CA CYS A 639 18.78 22.50 38.16
C CYS A 639 17.81 22.54 39.36
N CYS A 640 16.60 22.03 39.17
CA CYS A 640 15.59 21.86 40.21
C CYS A 640 16.03 20.88 41.31
N LYS A 641 16.60 19.72 40.96
CA LYS A 641 17.14 18.74 41.93
C LYS A 641 18.33 19.28 42.73
N GLU A 642 19.13 20.16 42.13
CA GLU A 642 20.27 20.83 42.78
C GLU A 642 19.88 22.08 43.57
N GLY A 643 18.61 22.49 43.53
CA GLY A 643 18.11 23.68 44.18
C GLY A 643 18.51 25.01 43.53
N LYS A 644 19.10 24.98 42.32
CA LYS A 644 19.50 26.15 41.53
C LYS A 644 18.33 26.72 40.72
N LEU A 645 17.31 27.20 41.43
CA LEU A 645 16.06 27.67 40.83
C LEU A 645 16.23 28.82 39.83
N ALA A 646 17.19 29.72 40.04
CA ALA A 646 17.47 30.81 39.11
C ALA A 646 17.92 30.30 37.71
N HIS A 647 18.73 29.24 37.67
CA HIS A 647 19.16 28.62 36.42
C HIS A 647 18.00 27.84 35.77
N ALA A 648 17.20 27.13 36.58
CA ALA A 648 16.00 26.43 36.10
C ALA A 648 15.01 27.41 35.43
N SER A 649 14.76 28.57 36.05
CA SER A 649 13.93 29.63 35.47
C SER A 649 14.52 30.17 34.17
N SER A 650 15.85 30.37 34.11
CA SER A 650 16.51 30.83 32.88
C SER A 650 16.36 29.85 31.71
N PHE A 651 16.50 28.55 31.93
CA PHE A 651 16.29 27.55 30.85
C PHE A 651 14.82 27.41 30.46
N PHE A 652 13.91 27.56 31.42
CA PHE A 652 12.49 27.58 31.11
C PHE A 652 12.13 28.80 30.25
N GLU A 653 12.68 29.99 30.56
CA GLU A 653 12.57 31.18 29.71
C GLU A 653 13.09 30.90 28.29
N GLU A 654 14.29 30.33 28.17
CA GLU A 654 14.92 30.00 26.88
C GLU A 654 14.09 28.99 26.06
N MET A 655 13.52 27.99 26.72
CA MET A 655 12.60 27.01 26.13
C MET A 655 11.38 27.69 25.49
N MET A 656 10.75 28.62 26.21
CA MET A 656 9.60 29.36 25.69
C MET A 656 9.98 30.28 24.52
N MET A 657 11.15 30.92 24.58
CA MET A 657 11.67 31.77 23.50
C MET A 657 11.93 30.98 22.20
N SER A 658 12.33 29.71 22.33
CA SER A 658 12.51 28.81 21.19
C SER A 658 11.20 28.20 20.63
N LYS A 659 10.02 28.68 21.07
CA LYS A 659 8.70 28.12 20.72
C LYS A 659 8.55 26.62 21.06
N CYS A 660 9.29 26.13 22.05
CA CYS A 660 9.20 24.75 22.53
C CYS A 660 8.18 24.68 23.66
N ASN A 661 7.02 24.07 23.40
CA ASN A 661 5.96 23.97 24.41
C ASN A 661 6.35 23.00 25.55
N PRO A 662 6.26 23.41 26.83
CA PRO A 662 6.48 22.52 27.96
C PRO A 662 5.49 21.37 27.99
N ASN A 663 5.97 20.18 28.35
CA ASN A 663 5.13 19.00 28.56
C ASN A 663 4.92 18.74 30.06
N GLU A 664 4.04 17.79 30.38
CA GLU A 664 3.73 17.38 31.75
C GLU A 664 4.99 17.04 32.57
N VAL A 665 6.02 16.48 31.92
CA VAL A 665 7.30 16.13 32.54
C VAL A 665 8.10 17.37 32.95
N THR A 666 8.13 18.42 32.11
CA THR A 666 8.76 19.71 32.47
C THR A 666 8.09 20.32 33.70
N PHE A 667 6.75 20.30 33.74
CA PHE A 667 6.01 20.79 34.91
C PHE A 667 6.26 19.95 36.14
N HIS A 668 6.24 18.62 36.02
CA HIS A 668 6.53 17.70 37.11
C HIS A 668 7.92 17.97 37.73
N TYR A 669 8.95 18.20 36.90
CA TYR A 669 10.29 18.52 37.39
C TYR A 669 10.39 19.87 38.10
N LEU A 670 9.72 20.91 37.58
CA LEU A 670 9.66 22.22 38.21
C LEU A 670 8.95 22.16 39.57
N VAL A 671 7.81 21.46 39.64
CA VAL A 671 7.03 21.25 40.87
C VAL A 671 7.85 20.54 41.93
N ASN A 672 8.49 19.42 41.56
CA ASN A 672 9.31 18.64 42.48
C ASN A 672 10.57 19.40 42.94
N GLY A 673 11.13 20.28 42.09
CA GLY A 673 12.24 21.16 42.48
C GLY A 673 11.84 22.23 43.50
N LEU A 674 10.67 22.83 43.31
CA LEU A 674 10.15 23.88 44.18
C LEU A 674 9.72 23.32 45.55
N SER A 675 9.14 22.11 45.59
CA SER A 675 8.71 21.46 46.83
C SER A 675 9.89 20.95 47.68
N ASN A 676 10.91 20.33 47.07
CA ASN A 676 12.09 19.82 47.80
C ASN A 676 12.95 20.94 48.41
N ASN A 677 13.00 22.11 47.79
CA ASN A 677 13.69 23.28 48.36
C ASN A 677 12.87 23.97 49.44
N ALA A 678 11.54 23.97 49.36
CA ALA A 678 10.68 24.48 50.43
C ALA A 678 10.93 23.73 51.74
N SER A 679 11.07 22.39 51.69
CA SER A 679 11.46 21.56 52.85
C SER A 679 12.83 21.86 53.46
N SER A 680 13.76 22.47 52.71
CA SER A 680 15.05 22.92 53.27
C SER A 680 14.96 24.25 54.01
N VAL A 681 13.94 25.07 53.70
CA VAL A 681 13.67 26.35 54.38
C VAL A 681 12.64 26.18 55.51
N THR A 682 11.79 25.15 55.47
CA THR A 682 10.75 24.86 56.49
C THR A 682 11.16 23.86 57.58
N GLN A 683 12.45 23.55 57.77
CA GLN A 683 12.90 22.78 58.95
C GLN A 683 12.83 23.57 60.28
N ARG A 684 12.09 24.69 60.31
CA ARG A 684 11.61 25.35 61.52
C ARG A 684 10.13 25.74 61.37
N THR A 685 9.24 24.77 61.16
CA THR A 685 8.04 24.57 62.01
C THR A 685 7.08 23.52 61.42
N LEU A 686 6.91 22.46 62.19
CA LEU A 686 5.74 21.56 62.34
C LEU A 686 5.39 20.60 61.18
N ASP A 687 5.16 19.36 61.62
CA ASP A 687 4.97 18.12 60.88
C ASP A 687 3.73 18.08 59.96
N GLY A 688 3.88 17.34 58.85
CA GLY A 688 2.80 16.61 58.19
C GLY A 688 2.36 17.15 56.83
N GLY A 689 2.69 16.44 55.74
CA GLY A 689 1.95 16.53 54.48
C GLY A 689 2.77 16.63 53.18
N SER A 690 3.66 15.68 52.89
CA SER A 690 4.45 15.66 51.65
C SER A 690 3.67 15.39 50.33
N GLY A 691 2.34 15.21 50.40
CA GLY A 691 1.49 14.86 49.25
C GLY A 691 0.64 15.97 48.63
N GLN A 692 0.40 17.10 49.33
CA GLN A 692 -0.52 18.15 48.85
C GLN A 692 0.09 19.09 47.80
N HIS A 693 1.42 19.25 47.78
CA HIS A 693 2.09 20.22 46.91
C HIS A 693 2.16 19.81 45.43
N ASN A 694 2.21 18.51 45.13
CA ASN A 694 2.26 18.00 43.75
C ASN A 694 0.96 18.22 42.97
N HIS A 695 -0.18 18.26 43.65
CA HIS A 695 -1.49 18.49 43.03
C HIS A 695 -1.72 19.97 42.65
N MET A 696 -1.11 20.91 43.35
CA MET A 696 -1.42 22.34 43.22
C MET A 696 -1.16 22.92 41.82
N LEU A 697 0.03 22.73 41.25
CA LEU A 697 0.39 23.31 39.96
C LEU A 697 -0.32 22.61 38.80
N LEU A 698 -0.50 21.28 38.87
CA LEU A 698 -1.23 20.51 37.87
C LEU A 698 -2.73 20.79 37.90
N ASP A 699 -3.29 21.05 39.09
CA ASP A 699 -4.69 21.45 39.28
C ASP A 699 -4.91 22.86 38.72
N ILE A 700 -4.02 23.83 39.02
CA ILE A 700 -4.11 25.19 38.45
C ILE A 700 -3.88 25.18 36.92
N PHE A 701 -2.89 24.44 36.42
CA PHE A 701 -2.63 24.34 34.99
C PHE A 701 -3.76 23.63 34.24
N GLY A 702 -4.22 22.49 34.76
CA GLY A 702 -5.32 21.72 34.19
C GLY A 702 -6.62 22.51 34.17
N THR A 703 -6.92 23.25 35.24
CA THR A 703 -8.09 24.14 35.30
C THR A 703 -7.97 25.29 34.30
N MET A 704 -6.80 25.94 34.16
CA MET A 704 -6.58 26.98 33.14
C MET A 704 -6.73 26.47 31.71
N VAL A 705 -6.18 25.30 31.39
CA VAL A 705 -6.34 24.69 30.07
C VAL A 705 -7.80 24.30 29.80
N SER A 706 -8.51 23.77 30.81
CA SER A 706 -9.94 23.45 30.68
C SER A 706 -10.82 24.69 30.53
N ASP A 707 -10.41 25.82 31.10
CA ASP A 707 -11.05 27.13 30.96
C ASP A 707 -10.71 27.82 29.61
N GLY A 708 -9.96 27.16 28.72
CA GLY A 708 -9.68 27.63 27.36
C GLY A 708 -8.47 28.57 27.23
N TRP A 709 -7.63 28.69 28.27
CA TRP A 709 -6.43 29.51 28.21
C TRP A 709 -5.37 28.88 27.29
N HIS A 710 -4.62 29.73 26.58
CA HIS A 710 -3.51 29.24 25.75
C HIS A 710 -2.46 28.54 26.65
N PRO A 711 -2.00 27.32 26.31
CA PRO A 711 -1.14 26.51 27.18
C PRO A 711 0.12 27.23 27.69
N ILE A 712 0.70 28.10 26.86
CA ILE A 712 1.86 28.95 27.20
C ILE A 712 1.54 29.95 28.34
N SER A 713 0.39 30.61 28.28
CA SER A 713 -0.04 31.55 29.32
C SER A 713 -0.44 30.79 30.59
N ALA A 714 -1.20 29.69 30.46
CA ALA A 714 -1.56 28.83 31.58
C ALA A 714 -0.34 28.30 32.34
N ALA A 715 0.69 27.87 31.61
CA ALA A 715 1.96 27.40 32.16
C ALA A 715 2.68 28.48 32.98
N TYR A 716 2.81 29.67 32.39
CA TYR A 716 3.47 30.80 33.02
C TYR A 716 2.76 31.23 34.30
N SER A 717 1.44 31.41 34.25
CA SER A 717 0.64 31.85 35.39
C SER A 717 0.59 30.82 36.52
N SER A 718 0.59 29.53 36.18
CA SER A 718 0.68 28.45 37.15
C SER A 718 2.01 28.43 37.90
N ILE A 719 3.12 28.77 37.23
CA ILE A 719 4.45 28.90 37.85
C ILE A 719 4.51 30.12 38.76
N VAL A 720 3.98 31.27 38.32
CA VAL A 720 3.89 32.49 39.14
C VAL A 720 3.04 32.24 40.39
N ALA A 721 1.89 31.57 40.24
CA ALA A 721 1.03 31.13 41.36
C ALA A 721 1.78 30.25 42.35
N CYS A 722 2.51 29.25 41.86
CA CYS A 722 3.27 28.35 42.72
C CYS A 722 4.42 29.05 43.45
N LEU A 723 5.16 29.95 42.79
CA LEU A 723 6.21 30.74 43.44
C LEU A 723 5.66 31.65 44.55
N CYS A 724 4.49 32.25 44.31
CA CYS A 724 3.84 33.13 45.28
C CYS A 724 3.27 32.36 46.48
N LEU A 725 2.63 31.22 46.24
CA LEU A 725 2.10 30.33 47.28
C LEU A 725 3.22 29.77 48.19
N ASN A 726 4.44 29.62 47.66
CA ASN A 726 5.64 29.24 48.41
C ASN A 726 6.44 30.44 49.00
N ARG A 727 5.83 31.64 49.07
CA ARG A 727 6.43 32.89 49.62
C ARG A 727 7.69 33.39 48.89
N MET A 728 7.96 32.96 47.65
CA MET A 728 9.11 33.39 46.85
C MET A 728 8.77 34.61 45.96
N LEU A 729 8.27 35.68 46.58
CA LEU A 729 7.76 36.85 45.85
C LEU A 729 8.83 37.56 44.99
N GLY A 730 10.08 37.65 45.46
CA GLY A 730 11.15 38.32 44.72
C GLY A 730 11.48 37.64 43.38
N THR A 731 11.46 36.31 43.36
CA THR A 731 11.69 35.52 42.14
C THR A 731 10.49 35.58 41.20
N ALA A 732 9.27 35.57 41.75
CA ALA A 732 8.05 35.74 40.98
C ALA A 732 8.00 37.11 40.29
N LEU A 733 8.33 38.20 41.01
CA LEU A 733 8.34 39.54 40.45
C LEU A 733 9.38 39.72 39.34
N HIS A 734 10.59 39.19 39.54
CA HIS A 734 11.63 39.21 38.53
C HIS A 734 11.23 38.43 37.26
N LEU A 735 10.56 37.29 37.41
CA LEU A 735 10.02 36.53 36.28
C LEU A 735 8.93 37.34 35.54
N THR A 736 8.06 38.02 36.29
CA THR A 736 7.00 38.87 35.72
C THR A 736 7.53 40.09 34.98
N ASP A 737 8.53 40.79 35.53
CA ASP A 737 9.13 41.97 34.89
C ASP A 737 9.81 41.61 33.56
N LYS A 738 10.49 40.46 33.52
CA LYS A 738 11.11 39.96 32.28
C LYS A 738 10.08 39.54 31.22
N MET A 739 8.95 38.98 31.62
CA MET A 739 7.90 38.55 30.69
C MET A 739 7.12 39.74 30.12
N LEU A 740 6.92 40.78 30.93
CA LEU A 740 6.39 42.08 30.50
C LEU A 740 7.28 42.74 29.43
N ASN A 741 8.59 42.77 29.65
CA ASN A 741 9.56 43.31 28.68
C ASN A 741 9.58 42.55 27.35
N LYS A 742 8.98 41.35 27.28
CA LYS A 742 8.92 40.49 26.09
C LYS A 742 7.52 40.41 25.47
N GLY A 743 6.59 41.26 25.91
CA GLY A 743 5.26 41.41 25.29
C GLY A 743 4.18 40.46 25.81
N PHE A 744 4.39 39.76 26.93
CA PHE A 744 3.32 39.00 27.61
C PHE A 744 2.65 39.88 28.67
N PRO A 745 1.37 40.25 28.52
CA PRO A 745 0.65 41.05 29.51
C PRO A 745 0.41 40.25 30.80
N LEU A 746 0.19 40.96 31.91
CA LEU A 746 -0.16 40.32 33.16
C LEU A 746 -1.61 39.80 33.10
N ASP A 747 -1.77 38.48 33.15
CA ASP A 747 -3.06 37.83 33.13
C ASP A 747 -3.73 37.77 34.52
N SER A 748 -5.04 37.53 34.53
CA SER A 748 -5.86 37.49 35.75
C SER A 748 -5.34 36.51 36.81
N VAL A 749 -4.76 35.38 36.41
CA VAL A 749 -4.28 34.36 37.35
C VAL A 749 -2.93 34.74 37.96
N SER A 750 -2.01 35.28 37.16
CA SER A 750 -0.73 35.83 37.67
C SER A 750 -0.95 37.03 38.60
N LEU A 751 -1.95 37.88 38.31
CA LEU A 751 -2.31 39.01 39.17
C LEU A 751 -2.85 38.54 40.53
N ALA A 752 -3.77 37.57 40.53
CA ALA A 752 -4.27 36.94 41.76
C ALA A 752 -3.14 36.28 42.57
N ALA A 753 -2.24 35.58 41.89
CA ALA A 753 -1.07 34.94 42.48
C ALA A 753 -0.11 35.93 43.14
N LEU A 754 0.26 37.01 42.46
CA LEU A 754 1.18 38.03 42.98
C LEU A 754 0.59 38.77 44.18
N LEU A 755 -0.72 39.07 44.16
CA LEU A 755 -1.43 39.61 45.31
C LEU A 755 -1.37 38.66 46.51
N HIS A 756 -1.60 37.36 46.26
CA HIS A 756 -1.50 36.33 47.30
C HIS A 756 -0.08 36.24 47.88
N GLY A 757 0.95 36.23 47.02
CA GLY A 757 2.35 36.24 47.44
C GLY A 757 2.75 37.50 48.22
N ALA A 758 2.26 38.68 47.82
CA ALA A 758 2.50 39.94 48.51
C ALA A 758 1.88 39.95 49.92
N CYS A 759 0.66 39.42 50.06
CA CYS A 759 0.03 39.20 51.37
C CYS A 759 0.80 38.15 52.20
N ALA A 760 1.25 37.05 51.58
CA ALA A 760 1.97 35.96 52.26
C ALA A 760 3.34 36.37 52.82
N VAL A 761 3.99 37.36 52.22
CA VAL A 761 5.26 37.95 52.68
C VAL A 761 5.05 39.14 53.63
N GLY A 762 3.79 39.52 53.93
CA GLY A 762 3.46 40.63 54.83
C GLY A 762 3.57 42.03 54.19
N LYS A 763 3.69 42.10 52.86
CA LYS A 763 3.75 43.33 52.06
C LYS A 763 2.37 43.76 51.54
N SER A 764 1.33 43.54 52.33
CA SER A 764 -0.07 43.84 51.97
C SER A 764 -0.40 45.34 51.87
N LYS A 765 0.54 46.23 52.20
CA LYS A 765 0.41 47.69 51.99
C LYS A 765 1.17 48.20 50.75
N GLU A 766 2.14 47.43 50.25
CA GLU A 766 2.99 47.79 49.11
C GLU A 766 2.49 47.19 47.78
N TRP A 767 1.43 46.37 47.79
CA TRP A 767 0.92 45.73 46.56
C TRP A 767 0.56 46.73 45.47
N LYS A 768 0.06 47.93 45.83
CA LYS A 768 -0.21 49.01 44.88
C LYS A 768 1.07 49.40 44.14
N SER A 769 2.19 49.60 44.83
CA SER A 769 3.49 49.92 44.21
C SER A 769 4.05 48.79 43.34
N ILE A 770 3.69 47.54 43.62
CA ILE A 770 4.23 46.35 42.95
C ILE A 770 3.44 46.01 41.67
N ILE A 771 2.14 46.34 41.63
CA ILE A 771 1.20 45.89 40.59
C ILE A 771 0.73 47.04 39.68
N THR A 772 0.60 48.27 40.20
CA THR A 772 0.12 49.42 39.39
C THR A 772 1.11 49.93 38.35
N SER A 773 2.36 49.47 38.37
CA SER A 773 3.39 49.82 37.39
C SER A 773 3.38 48.94 36.13
N LYS A 774 2.46 47.96 36.03
CA LYS A 774 2.45 46.93 34.98
C LYS A 774 1.18 47.04 34.13
N PRO A 775 1.23 46.93 32.79
CA PRO A 775 0.04 46.84 31.95
C PRO A 775 -0.72 45.55 32.28
N ILE A 776 -1.95 45.71 32.72
CA ILE A 776 -2.85 44.63 33.15
C ILE A 776 -3.84 44.39 32.00
N ASP A 777 -4.07 43.15 31.60
CA ASP A 777 -5.11 42.77 30.64
C ASP A 777 -5.97 41.67 31.29
N ALA A 778 -6.45 41.98 32.51
CA ALA A 778 -7.01 41.00 33.42
C ALA A 778 -8.50 41.26 33.69
N LYS A 779 -9.34 40.28 33.36
CA LYS A 779 -10.71 40.21 33.88
C LYS A 779 -10.66 39.88 35.37
N LEU A 780 -11.00 40.83 36.22
CA LEU A 780 -11.00 40.70 37.70
C LEU A 780 -11.92 39.57 38.20
N ASP A 781 -13.00 39.28 37.48
CA ASP A 781 -13.91 38.15 37.80
C ASP A 781 -13.22 36.79 37.68
N VAL A 782 -12.32 36.65 36.70
CA VAL A 782 -11.53 35.42 36.52
C VAL A 782 -10.46 35.32 37.62
N ALA A 783 -9.85 36.44 38.02
CA ALA A 783 -8.90 36.47 39.14
C ALA A 783 -9.57 36.02 40.47
N LEU A 784 -10.81 36.43 40.72
CA LEU A 784 -11.60 35.96 41.88
C LEU A 784 -11.89 34.45 41.82
N LYS A 785 -12.23 33.91 40.64
CA LYS A 785 -12.45 32.46 40.43
C LYS A 785 -11.21 31.64 40.81
N TYR A 786 -10.02 32.08 40.39
CA TYR A 786 -8.76 31.39 40.69
C TYR A 786 -8.28 31.58 42.14
N MET A 787 -8.65 32.68 42.82
CA MET A 787 -8.40 32.85 44.26
C MET A 787 -9.12 31.80 45.12
N ALA A 788 -10.30 31.35 44.73
CA ALA A 788 -11.00 30.25 45.41
C ALA A 788 -10.22 28.92 45.30
N ILE A 789 -9.52 28.71 44.19
CA ILE A 789 -8.63 27.56 43.96
C ILE A 789 -7.38 27.68 44.85
N PHE A 790 -6.76 28.86 44.93
CA PHE A 790 -5.64 29.11 45.86
C PHE A 790 -6.03 28.95 47.33
N GLY A 791 -7.30 29.19 47.67
CA GLY A 791 -7.86 28.96 49.01
C GLY A 791 -7.83 27.52 49.49
N ARG A 792 -7.72 26.55 48.57
CA ARG A 792 -7.54 25.12 48.93
C ARG A 792 -6.15 24.81 49.46
N TYR A 793 -5.17 25.69 49.22
CA TYR A 793 -3.75 25.44 49.45
C TYR A 793 -3.08 26.46 50.38
N SER A 794 -3.83 27.41 50.94
CA SER A 794 -3.35 28.50 51.81
C SER A 794 -4.20 28.61 53.07
N THR A 795 -3.70 29.29 54.10
CA THR A 795 -4.49 29.60 55.30
C THR A 795 -5.67 30.51 54.96
N HIS A 796 -6.83 30.22 55.57
CA HIS A 796 -8.13 30.84 55.28
C HIS A 796 -8.18 32.36 55.55
N GLN A 797 -7.22 32.88 56.31
CA GLN A 797 -7.09 34.30 56.66
C GLN A 797 -6.42 35.10 55.53
N LEU A 798 -5.39 34.52 54.90
CA LEU A 798 -4.65 35.13 53.79
C LEU A 798 -5.51 35.27 52.52
N THR A 799 -6.38 34.30 52.26
CA THR A 799 -7.32 34.31 51.13
C THR A 799 -8.47 35.30 51.31
N LYS A 800 -8.90 35.54 52.57
CA LYS A 800 -9.85 36.63 52.88
C LYS A 800 -9.22 38.00 52.63
N GLU A 801 -8.00 38.24 53.09
CA GLU A 801 -7.32 39.51 52.88
C GLU A 801 -7.10 39.82 51.39
N THR A 802 -6.66 38.83 50.60
CA THR A 802 -6.50 39.01 49.15
C THR A 802 -7.83 39.17 48.41
N SER A 803 -8.87 38.43 48.79
CA SER A 803 -10.22 38.58 48.22
C SER A 803 -10.83 39.96 48.52
N VAL A 804 -10.61 40.50 49.73
CA VAL A 804 -11.02 41.87 50.09
C VAL A 804 -10.29 42.90 49.24
N ILE A 805 -8.98 42.73 49.01
CA ILE A 805 -8.20 43.61 48.13
C ILE A 805 -8.73 43.53 46.68
N LEU A 806 -9.02 42.34 46.16
CA LEU A 806 -9.56 42.15 44.81
C LEU A 806 -10.98 42.70 44.65
N HIS A 807 -11.83 42.57 45.67
CA HIS A 807 -13.16 43.19 45.69
C HIS A 807 -13.10 44.71 45.81
N SER A 808 -12.12 45.27 46.55
CA SER A 808 -11.90 46.71 46.59
C SER A 808 -11.46 47.26 45.22
N LEU A 809 -10.68 46.49 44.46
CA LEU A 809 -10.28 46.82 43.08
C LEU A 809 -11.46 46.79 42.09
N LEU A 810 -12.48 45.95 42.33
CA LEU A 810 -13.72 45.93 41.53
C LEU A 810 -14.64 47.12 41.82
N GLN A 811 -14.58 47.69 43.03
CA GLN A 811 -15.38 48.85 43.45
C GLN A 811 -14.73 50.20 43.10
N ASP A 812 -13.39 50.24 42.98
CA ASP A 812 -12.65 51.41 42.48
C ASP A 812 -12.83 51.57 40.96
N SER A 813 -13.95 52.16 40.57
CA SER A 813 -14.37 52.46 39.18
C SER A 813 -13.45 53.40 38.38
N SER A 814 -12.33 53.84 38.96
CA SER A 814 -11.35 54.73 38.32
C SER A 814 -10.21 53.99 37.60
N LEU A 815 -9.92 52.73 37.95
CA LEU A 815 -8.90 51.91 37.27
C LEU A 815 -9.46 51.03 36.15
N THR A 816 -10.75 50.69 36.19
CA THR A 816 -11.44 49.96 35.10
C THR A 816 -11.42 50.73 33.78
N ASN A 817 -11.33 52.06 33.82
CA ASN A 817 -11.24 52.91 32.62
C ASN A 817 -9.85 52.91 31.97
N VAL A 818 -8.80 52.45 32.65
CA VAL A 818 -7.47 52.25 32.05
C VAL A 818 -7.37 50.87 31.38
N LEU A 819 -8.13 49.88 31.88
CA LEU A 819 -8.22 48.53 31.32
C LEU A 819 -9.11 48.43 30.07
N ALA A 820 -10.03 49.38 29.88
CA ALA A 820 -10.90 49.43 28.71
C ALA A 820 -10.30 50.20 27.52
N ALA A 821 -9.10 50.79 27.69
CA ALA A 821 -8.45 51.63 26.69
C ALA A 821 -7.01 51.15 26.39
N SER A 822 -6.89 49.93 25.85
CA SER A 822 -5.74 49.50 25.04
C SER A 822 -6.18 48.46 24.01
#